data_AF-A0A1S2VQ77-F1
#
_entry.id   AF-A0A1S2VQ77-F1
#
_cell.length_a   1.000
_cell.length_b   1.000
_cell.length_c   1.000
_cell.angle_alpha   90.00
_cell.angle_beta   90.00
_cell.angle_gamma   90.00
#
_symmetry.space_group_name_H-M   'P 1'
#
loop_
_entity.id
_entity.type
_entity.pdbx_description
1 polymer ?
#
loop_
_entity_poly.entity_id
_entity_poly.type
_entity_poly.pdbx_seq_one_letter_code
_entity_poly.pdbx_strand_id
1 'polypeptide(L)'
;MKSLTIFCTLWLFSGMLSARNLTAPKAATTLTGSISVTSSQQTGNPRTRTFTFHLPSATPACNLPLMIVLHGDGGTGAGIMNYTGFNALGDAQNFISVYPDALPVAGSVQWNKFADNATGSGDNGNDANAPDDVQFIVDLIDYCYRRFGIDRSRVYVTGHSGGGFMAYFLTIASASKGRIAGIAPVAASLWGNDTYLNNQFATGTFSRTPLLHIHATTDTDVSFPDLNSGWIWPEASYAWPTCTNATPVSSAIAADITRYDFCTSPAPVVLLALKRAGLGHAWPTIANSGYNTELQIWSFLSPFSKGSYTLPAPVISPSSTSITAGQQVSLTAGCPAGSGYVWNTGATAATITVSPTATTTYTAYCTAGLCQGAAGQVMVTVGSSTTSVAAVIDDHIKTDQFGYLPAAQKIAVISSPDPAVSQYNQTSQYTPGNTYQLRRVSDNSVVFSGTLVAWNGGATHNQSGDRVWWFDFSPVTAAGSYYVYDVGQNKRSYPFLIAEYVYDVPARQALAALKMQRCGVARFGQLGSKIWQDAACHLGNLQDTHCRDVSDPANSARERNMSGGWHDAGDFNKYSLYAAEALHNLLKAYEENPASWTAAAGSLPAPLEEAAYELDWLLKMQDSDGRVRCKVSIKGYGTSSPPGTDTRQRFYGGASTLTTYAVASVFAHAASVFGSFSATYANTLKTAARQAWNWAKANPNVIFDNTPFLINGGGSFNPDNGIYGDAANSSYYRSIIYPTVAAAYLFRLFGATDGAAYKTAFENLYGQTSPLQWTAGADAYFPDWQVILDALLTYANAPDATPAHATAIRNKFTALVTTSSKLLPAFLNRTDAYRAYLNYHPWNSNQQKAQAALQLQLLKRNNLSPATNEALQQAALGYLHYLHGLNPNAKCYLSQMNALGASNSQNEIYHGWFWDGTVYDNALTSATGPFPGFLIGGPNQDYSGALIPPKGQPAQKAYKDWNTDYPDNAYEITEIGIYTQAAYIRLAAAFMTKPLCTDSAVSQSVQSGDWQAPSTWLCGTVPTVSSRVQVKAGHIVTIPAPVQVKQIQLDAGGQLRFSAGGRLILVP
;
A
#
# COMPACT_ATOMS: atom_id res chain seq x y z
N MET A 1 4.53 43.17 30.73
CA MET A 1 3.76 42.87 31.97
C MET A 1 2.29 43.06 31.63
N LYS A 2 1.30 42.21 31.89
CA LYS A 2 1.06 40.83 32.41
C LYS A 2 -0.49 40.68 32.28
N SER A 3 -1.18 39.55 32.21
CA SER A 3 -1.00 38.20 31.64
C SER A 3 -2.38 37.52 31.69
N LEU A 4 -2.62 36.65 30.72
CA LEU A 4 -3.69 35.66 30.54
C LEU A 4 -3.82 34.62 31.69
N THR A 5 -4.98 33.98 31.89
CA THR A 5 -5.15 32.50 32.06
C THR A 5 -6.63 32.07 31.90
N ILE A 6 -6.88 30.98 31.18
CA ILE A 6 -8.18 30.34 30.87
C ILE A 6 -8.33 29.00 31.63
N PHE A 7 -9.59 28.67 31.94
CA PHE A 7 -10.13 27.53 32.70
C PHE A 7 -9.93 26.13 32.06
N CYS A 8 -9.81 25.11 32.92
CA CYS A 8 -10.20 23.72 32.66
C CYS A 8 -10.69 23.10 33.98
N THR A 9 -11.89 22.53 34.03
CA THR A 9 -12.39 21.81 35.22
C THR A 9 -13.23 20.60 34.78
N LEU A 10 -12.81 19.42 35.25
CA LEU A 10 -13.54 18.15 35.18
C LEU A 10 -14.89 18.24 35.91
N TRP A 11 -15.93 17.60 35.38
CA TRP A 11 -17.10 17.18 36.14
C TRP A 11 -17.59 15.78 35.74
N LEU A 12 -17.61 14.89 36.74
CA LEU A 12 -18.40 13.66 36.81
C LEU A 12 -19.89 14.03 36.91
N PHE A 13 -20.77 13.29 36.23
CA PHE A 13 -22.20 13.25 36.56
C PHE A 13 -22.77 11.85 36.34
N SER A 14 -23.21 11.26 37.45
CA SER A 14 -24.24 10.24 37.54
C SER A 14 -25.62 10.90 37.38
N GLY A 15 -26.57 10.26 36.67
CA GLY A 15 -27.91 10.81 36.49
C GLY A 15 -28.89 9.89 35.77
N MET A 16 -29.71 9.20 36.56
CA MET A 16 -31.12 8.83 36.34
C MET A 16 -31.66 8.66 34.91
N LEU A 17 -32.07 7.43 34.59
CA LEU A 17 -32.97 7.13 33.46
C LEU A 17 -34.32 7.84 33.68
N SER A 18 -34.59 8.84 32.84
CA SER A 18 -35.92 9.40 32.64
C SER A 18 -36.51 8.81 31.36
N ALA A 19 -37.70 8.21 31.49
CA ALA A 19 -38.52 7.73 30.39
C ALA A 19 -38.81 8.88 29.40
N ARG A 20 -38.31 8.76 28.17
CA ARG A 20 -38.77 9.60 27.05
C ARG A 20 -39.93 8.89 26.35
N ASN A 21 -41.08 9.55 26.39
CA ASN A 21 -42.32 9.20 25.74
C ASN A 21 -42.11 8.77 24.28
N LEU A 22 -42.62 7.57 23.94
CA LEU A 22 -42.85 7.10 22.58
C LEU A 22 -43.83 8.06 21.90
N THR A 23 -43.34 8.89 20.99
CA THR A 23 -44.19 9.55 19.98
C THR A 23 -44.80 8.48 19.08
N ALA A 24 -46.11 8.56 18.84
CA ALA A 24 -46.88 7.61 18.04
C ALA A 24 -46.26 7.33 16.65
N PRO A 25 -46.39 6.11 16.10
CA PRO A 25 -45.80 5.77 14.81
C PRO A 25 -46.47 6.59 13.70
N LYS A 26 -45.64 7.18 12.85
CA LYS A 26 -46.06 7.71 11.54
C LYS A 26 -46.63 6.53 10.76
N ALA A 27 -47.90 6.60 10.34
CA ALA A 27 -48.59 5.51 9.64
C ALA A 27 -47.76 5.02 8.43
N ALA A 28 -47.18 3.83 8.56
CA ALA A 28 -46.48 3.14 7.48
C ALA A 28 -47.52 2.41 6.64
N THR A 29 -47.64 2.73 5.35
CA THR A 29 -48.46 1.99 4.42
C THR A 29 -47.79 0.64 4.15
N THR A 30 -48.25 -0.40 4.86
CA THR A 30 -47.73 -1.78 4.86
C THR A 30 -48.06 -2.50 3.55
N LEU A 31 -47.09 -3.21 2.95
CA LEU A 31 -47.29 -4.10 1.81
C LEU A 31 -46.99 -5.54 2.22
N THR A 32 -48.04 -6.28 2.56
CA THR A 32 -48.01 -7.74 2.71
C THR A 32 -48.58 -8.38 1.46
N GLY A 33 -47.91 -9.39 0.90
CA GLY A 33 -48.39 -10.12 -0.28
C GLY A 33 -47.91 -11.55 -0.30
N SER A 34 -48.62 -12.41 -1.04
CA SER A 34 -48.25 -13.80 -1.26
C SER A 34 -47.82 -14.00 -2.73
N ILE A 35 -46.67 -14.64 -2.95
CA ILE A 35 -46.08 -14.80 -4.29
C ILE A 35 -45.73 -16.26 -4.52
N SER A 36 -45.98 -16.74 -5.75
CA SER A 36 -45.63 -18.08 -6.23
C SER A 36 -44.26 -18.09 -6.94
N VAL A 37 -43.35 -18.97 -6.52
CA VAL A 37 -42.05 -19.21 -7.19
C VAL A 37 -42.02 -20.63 -7.74
N THR A 38 -41.53 -20.81 -8.97
CA THR A 38 -41.31 -22.11 -9.61
C THR A 38 -39.82 -22.44 -9.55
N SER A 39 -39.43 -23.52 -8.86
CA SER A 39 -38.02 -23.87 -8.69
C SER A 39 -37.36 -24.34 -9.99
N SER A 40 -36.08 -24.00 -10.18
CA SER A 40 -35.39 -24.14 -11.48
C SER A 40 -34.75 -25.50 -11.75
N GLN A 41 -34.74 -26.43 -10.80
CA GLN A 41 -34.38 -27.82 -11.05
C GLN A 41 -35.16 -28.76 -10.12
N GLN A 42 -36.18 -29.40 -10.65
CA GLN A 42 -36.44 -30.80 -10.32
C GLN A 42 -36.41 -31.55 -11.64
N THR A 43 -35.68 -32.66 -11.69
CA THR A 43 -35.92 -33.69 -12.69
C THR A 43 -37.39 -34.11 -12.60
N GLY A 44 -38.24 -33.51 -13.45
CA GLY A 44 -39.57 -34.03 -13.78
C GLY A 44 -40.83 -33.30 -13.26
N ASN A 45 -40.78 -32.34 -12.31
CA ASN A 45 -42.01 -31.62 -11.91
C ASN A 45 -41.76 -30.26 -11.22
N PRO A 46 -41.93 -29.11 -11.90
CA PRO A 46 -41.89 -27.79 -11.26
C PRO A 46 -43.00 -27.64 -10.21
N ARG A 47 -42.65 -27.26 -8.97
CA ARG A 47 -43.61 -27.02 -7.89
C ARG A 47 -43.79 -25.53 -7.63
N THR A 48 -45.05 -25.12 -7.50
CA THR A 48 -45.39 -23.76 -7.04
C THR A 48 -45.25 -23.67 -5.53
N ARG A 49 -44.46 -22.71 -5.06
CA ARG A 49 -44.24 -22.42 -3.64
C ARG A 49 -44.72 -21.03 -3.29
N THR A 50 -45.40 -20.88 -2.16
CA THR A 50 -45.87 -19.59 -1.65
C THR A 50 -44.98 -19.07 -0.53
N PHE A 51 -44.89 -17.74 -0.44
CA PHE A 51 -44.32 -17.07 0.73
C PHE A 51 -45.06 -15.76 0.96
N THR A 52 -45.13 -15.35 2.22
CA THR A 52 -45.58 -14.02 2.63
C THR A 52 -44.36 -13.15 2.90
N PHE A 53 -44.45 -11.84 2.65
CA PHE A 53 -43.36 -10.91 2.96
C PHE A 53 -43.88 -9.65 3.63
N HIS A 54 -42.98 -8.96 4.33
CA HIS A 54 -43.19 -7.66 4.92
C HIS A 54 -42.05 -6.72 4.56
N LEU A 55 -42.38 -5.54 4.02
CA LEU A 55 -41.44 -4.47 3.71
C LEU A 55 -41.54 -3.38 4.79
N PRO A 56 -40.40 -2.81 5.25
CA PRO A 56 -40.42 -1.79 6.29
C PRO A 56 -40.98 -0.44 5.83
N SER A 57 -41.15 -0.25 4.52
CA SER A 57 -41.83 0.90 3.93
C SER A 57 -42.37 0.56 2.54
N ALA A 58 -43.30 1.38 2.03
CA ALA A 58 -43.83 1.24 0.66
C ALA A 58 -42.79 1.55 -0.45
N THR A 59 -41.71 2.25 -0.09
CA THR A 59 -40.57 2.55 -0.96
C THR A 59 -39.28 2.17 -0.21
N PRO A 60 -39.00 0.87 -0.05
CA PRO A 60 -37.85 0.42 0.73
C PRO A 60 -36.56 0.95 0.10
N ALA A 61 -35.61 1.36 0.94
CA ALA A 61 -34.27 1.70 0.47
C ALA A 61 -33.60 0.49 -0.20
N CYS A 62 -32.63 0.71 -1.08
CA CYS A 62 -31.91 -0.41 -1.69
C CYS A 62 -30.97 -1.11 -0.71
N ASN A 63 -30.71 -2.39 -0.96
CA ASN A 63 -29.78 -3.24 -0.19
C ASN A 63 -30.19 -3.39 1.29
N LEU A 64 -31.47 -3.64 1.56
CA LEU A 64 -31.90 -4.01 2.91
C LEU A 64 -31.50 -5.46 3.23
N PRO A 65 -31.12 -5.77 4.48
CA PRO A 65 -30.98 -7.14 4.95
C PRO A 65 -32.26 -7.94 4.75
N LEU A 66 -32.11 -9.24 4.56
CA LEU A 66 -33.22 -10.18 4.46
C LEU A 66 -33.24 -11.07 5.70
N MET A 67 -34.36 -11.10 6.41
CA MET A 67 -34.66 -12.08 7.47
C MET A 67 -35.66 -13.11 6.93
N ILE A 68 -35.22 -14.37 6.81
CA ILE A 68 -36.09 -15.50 6.45
C ILE A 68 -36.56 -16.16 7.75
N VAL A 69 -37.88 -16.26 7.95
CA VAL A 69 -38.49 -16.76 9.19
C VAL A 69 -39.30 -18.03 8.88
N LEU A 70 -38.79 -19.18 9.30
CA LEU A 70 -39.31 -20.50 8.94
C LEU A 70 -40.24 -21.05 10.02
N HIS A 71 -41.48 -21.41 9.64
CA HIS A 71 -42.47 -21.97 10.56
C HIS A 71 -42.13 -23.41 10.99
N GLY A 72 -42.65 -23.84 12.15
CA GLY A 72 -42.55 -25.22 12.62
C GLY A 72 -43.47 -26.18 11.86
N ASP A 73 -43.34 -27.48 12.11
CA ASP A 73 -44.16 -28.50 11.45
C ASP A 73 -45.66 -28.29 11.70
N GLY A 74 -46.49 -28.56 10.70
CA GLY A 74 -47.92 -28.28 10.70
C GLY A 74 -48.30 -26.80 10.57
N GLY A 75 -47.32 -25.89 10.60
CA GLY A 75 -47.54 -24.44 10.49
C GLY A 75 -47.61 -23.91 9.06
N THR A 76 -47.67 -22.58 8.95
CA THR A 76 -47.59 -21.82 7.68
C THR A 76 -46.74 -20.57 7.88
N GLY A 77 -46.25 -19.98 6.77
CA GLY A 77 -45.52 -18.71 6.79
C GLY A 77 -46.35 -17.60 7.43
N ALA A 78 -47.63 -17.49 7.06
CA ALA A 78 -48.55 -16.54 7.69
C ALA A 78 -48.77 -16.82 9.19
N GLY A 79 -48.77 -18.09 9.60
CA GLY A 79 -48.88 -18.49 11.00
C GLY A 79 -47.71 -17.98 11.84
N ILE A 80 -46.47 -18.24 11.43
CA ILE A 80 -45.29 -17.75 12.16
C ILE A 80 -45.14 -16.23 12.09
N MET A 81 -45.57 -15.60 10.99
CA MET A 81 -45.65 -14.14 10.90
C MET A 81 -46.52 -13.53 11.99
N ASN A 82 -47.59 -14.21 12.41
CA ASN A 82 -48.55 -13.68 13.38
C ASN A 82 -48.11 -13.84 14.84
N TYR A 83 -47.38 -14.92 15.19
CA TYR A 83 -46.94 -15.14 16.57
C TYR A 83 -45.51 -14.65 16.85
N THR A 84 -44.77 -14.22 15.82
CA THR A 84 -43.45 -13.58 15.96
C THR A 84 -43.53 -12.07 15.74
N GLY A 85 -42.58 -11.32 16.30
CA GLY A 85 -42.51 -9.86 16.23
C GLY A 85 -41.72 -9.28 15.04
N PHE A 86 -41.33 -10.09 14.05
CA PHE A 86 -40.36 -9.67 13.02
C PHE A 86 -40.85 -8.59 12.05
N ASN A 87 -42.16 -8.37 11.90
CA ASN A 87 -42.67 -7.25 11.11
C ASN A 87 -42.36 -5.91 11.79
N ALA A 88 -42.79 -5.76 13.05
CA ALA A 88 -42.56 -4.55 13.83
C ALA A 88 -41.07 -4.29 14.05
N LEU A 89 -40.27 -5.36 14.19
CA LEU A 89 -38.82 -5.23 14.26
C LEU A 89 -38.21 -4.83 12.92
N GLY A 90 -38.69 -5.40 11.81
CA GLY A 90 -38.28 -5.02 10.46
C GLY A 90 -38.53 -3.55 10.17
N ASP A 91 -39.69 -3.02 10.56
CA ASP A 91 -40.02 -1.59 10.50
C ASP A 91 -39.04 -0.74 11.31
N ALA A 92 -38.72 -1.17 12.54
CA ALA A 92 -37.84 -0.44 13.44
C ALA A 92 -36.35 -0.49 13.01
N GLN A 93 -35.93 -1.57 12.34
CA GLN A 93 -34.52 -1.86 12.05
C GLN A 93 -34.18 -1.82 10.56
N ASN A 94 -35.15 -1.52 9.69
CA ASN A 94 -35.03 -1.46 8.23
C ASN A 94 -34.49 -2.76 7.60
N PHE A 95 -35.17 -3.88 7.83
CA PHE A 95 -34.94 -5.12 7.07
C PHE A 95 -36.23 -5.70 6.51
N ILE A 96 -36.10 -6.54 5.50
CA ILE A 96 -37.22 -7.25 4.86
C ILE A 96 -37.40 -8.58 5.58
N SER A 97 -38.64 -8.90 5.97
CA SER A 97 -39.00 -10.20 6.53
C SER A 97 -39.74 -11.03 5.51
N VAL A 98 -39.33 -12.29 5.33
CA VAL A 98 -40.03 -13.25 4.46
C VAL A 98 -40.38 -14.51 5.23
N TYR A 99 -41.59 -14.99 4.99
CA TYR A 99 -42.25 -16.08 5.69
C TYR A 99 -42.70 -17.12 4.66
N PRO A 100 -41.80 -18.01 4.23
CA PRO A 100 -42.11 -19.01 3.22
C PRO A 100 -42.96 -20.16 3.77
N ASP A 101 -43.77 -20.77 2.91
CA ASP A 101 -44.55 -21.96 3.22
C ASP A 101 -43.78 -23.24 2.83
N ALA A 102 -43.71 -24.19 3.76
CA ALA A 102 -43.35 -25.56 3.47
C ALA A 102 -44.47 -26.27 2.70
N LEU A 103 -44.15 -27.39 2.04
CA LEU A 103 -45.16 -28.23 1.39
C LEU A 103 -45.55 -29.41 2.29
N PRO A 104 -46.74 -30.01 2.05
CA PRO A 104 -47.07 -31.29 2.64
C PRO A 104 -46.08 -32.38 2.21
N VAL A 105 -45.50 -33.09 3.18
CA VAL A 105 -44.69 -34.31 3.01
C VAL A 105 -45.28 -35.35 3.96
N ALA A 106 -45.55 -36.56 3.46
CA ALA A 106 -46.15 -37.64 4.28
C ALA A 106 -47.40 -37.23 5.11
N GLY A 107 -48.25 -36.35 4.56
CA GLY A 107 -49.52 -35.95 5.20
C GLY A 107 -49.44 -34.78 6.19
N SER A 108 -48.26 -34.20 6.43
CA SER A 108 -48.05 -33.01 7.28
C SER A 108 -47.29 -31.92 6.52
N VAL A 109 -47.63 -30.64 6.74
CA VAL A 109 -46.87 -29.50 6.20
C VAL A 109 -45.55 -29.39 6.96
N GLN A 110 -44.43 -29.66 6.29
CA GLN A 110 -43.12 -29.69 6.96
C GLN A 110 -41.97 -29.44 5.99
N TRP A 111 -40.87 -28.92 6.53
CA TRP A 111 -39.61 -28.74 5.79
C TRP A 111 -38.88 -30.07 5.64
N ASN A 112 -38.23 -30.27 4.50
CA ASN A 112 -37.19 -31.26 4.29
C ASN A 112 -35.89 -30.81 4.99
N LYS A 113 -35.90 -30.97 6.32
CA LYS A 113 -35.02 -30.30 7.29
C LYS A 113 -33.90 -31.17 7.88
N PHE A 114 -33.75 -32.39 7.39
CA PHE A 114 -32.77 -33.35 7.91
C PHE A 114 -31.51 -33.33 7.05
N ALA A 115 -30.37 -33.31 7.70
CA ALA A 115 -29.08 -33.12 7.06
C ALA A 115 -28.51 -34.43 6.52
N ASP A 116 -28.84 -34.75 5.28
CA ASP A 116 -28.30 -35.91 4.58
C ASP A 116 -27.99 -35.63 3.10
N ASN A 117 -27.51 -36.67 2.40
CA ASN A 117 -27.03 -36.56 1.01
C ASN A 117 -28.08 -36.93 -0.04
N ALA A 118 -29.34 -37.13 0.34
CA ALA A 118 -30.38 -37.49 -0.60
C ALA A 118 -31.45 -36.40 -0.65
N THR A 119 -31.79 -35.97 -1.86
CA THR A 119 -32.97 -35.15 -2.08
C THR A 119 -34.19 -35.93 -1.59
N GLY A 120 -34.68 -35.58 -0.39
CA GLY A 120 -35.96 -36.07 0.12
C GLY A 120 -35.93 -37.09 1.25
N SER A 121 -34.80 -37.29 1.93
CA SER A 121 -34.73 -38.21 3.06
C SER A 121 -34.78 -37.47 4.40
N GLY A 122 -35.97 -36.96 4.71
CA GLY A 122 -36.35 -36.79 6.11
C GLY A 122 -36.84 -38.09 6.72
N ASP A 123 -36.95 -38.15 8.04
CA ASP A 123 -37.40 -39.31 8.86
C ASP A 123 -38.80 -39.90 8.50
N ASN A 124 -39.41 -39.49 7.38
CA ASN A 124 -40.69 -39.98 6.86
C ASN A 124 -40.55 -41.01 5.74
N GLY A 125 -39.41 -41.70 5.67
CA GLY A 125 -39.10 -42.66 4.63
C GLY A 125 -38.62 -41.99 3.34
N ASN A 126 -38.01 -42.78 2.45
CA ASN A 126 -37.58 -42.34 1.12
C ASN A 126 -38.78 -41.87 0.29
N ASP A 127 -39.32 -40.68 0.57
CA ASP A 127 -40.32 -40.04 -0.27
C ASP A 127 -39.59 -39.43 -1.47
N ALA A 128 -39.59 -40.16 -2.58
CA ALA A 128 -39.06 -39.67 -3.85
C ALA A 128 -39.74 -38.36 -4.33
N ASN A 129 -40.85 -37.95 -3.69
CA ASN A 129 -41.54 -36.69 -3.91
C ASN A 129 -41.33 -35.66 -2.80
N ALA A 130 -40.39 -35.81 -1.88
CA ALA A 130 -40.09 -34.74 -0.94
C ALA A 130 -39.52 -33.49 -1.67
N PRO A 131 -39.94 -32.27 -1.25
CA PRO A 131 -39.49 -31.03 -1.87
C PRO A 131 -38.02 -30.75 -1.57
N ASP A 132 -37.32 -30.16 -2.55
CA ASP A 132 -36.00 -29.57 -2.32
C ASP A 132 -36.17 -28.18 -1.69
N ASP A 133 -36.29 -28.17 -0.36
CA ASP A 133 -36.46 -26.94 0.40
C ASP A 133 -35.19 -26.09 0.46
N VAL A 134 -34.01 -26.69 0.31
CA VAL A 134 -32.75 -25.93 0.22
C VAL A 134 -32.75 -25.10 -1.05
N GLN A 135 -33.03 -25.73 -2.20
CA GLN A 135 -33.08 -25.04 -3.48
C GLN A 135 -34.21 -24.02 -3.53
N PHE A 136 -35.37 -24.31 -2.93
CA PHE A 136 -36.45 -23.33 -2.82
C PHE A 136 -36.02 -22.08 -2.06
N ILE A 137 -35.32 -22.21 -0.91
CA ILE A 137 -34.83 -21.05 -0.17
C ILE A 137 -33.76 -20.28 -0.97
N VAL A 138 -32.91 -20.96 -1.73
CA VAL A 138 -31.95 -20.32 -2.64
C VAL A 138 -32.67 -19.53 -3.74
N ASP A 139 -33.67 -20.13 -4.38
CA ASP A 139 -34.48 -19.49 -5.41
C ASP A 139 -35.27 -18.31 -4.84
N LEU A 140 -35.73 -18.41 -3.59
CA LEU A 140 -36.40 -17.32 -2.87
C LEU A 140 -35.46 -16.14 -2.61
N ILE A 141 -34.21 -16.38 -2.20
CA ILE A 141 -33.20 -15.32 -2.03
C ILE A 141 -32.96 -14.61 -3.38
N ASP A 142 -32.81 -15.37 -4.46
CA ASP A 142 -32.60 -14.81 -5.81
C ASP A 142 -33.84 -14.06 -6.31
N TYR A 143 -35.05 -14.55 -5.98
CA TYR A 143 -36.30 -13.85 -6.24
C TYR A 143 -36.38 -12.52 -5.49
N CYS A 144 -36.13 -12.54 -4.18
CA CYS A 144 -36.12 -11.34 -3.34
C CYS A 144 -35.10 -10.31 -3.82
N TYR A 145 -33.94 -10.76 -4.32
CA TYR A 145 -32.99 -9.89 -4.98
C TYR A 145 -33.56 -9.25 -6.25
N ARG A 146 -34.13 -10.04 -7.16
CA ARG A 146 -34.72 -9.52 -8.42
C ARG A 146 -35.96 -8.66 -8.20
N ARG A 147 -36.72 -8.88 -7.13
CA ARG A 147 -38.00 -8.19 -6.88
C ARG A 147 -37.83 -6.97 -5.98
N PHE A 148 -37.03 -7.09 -4.92
CA PHE A 148 -36.90 -6.10 -3.84
C PHE A 148 -35.51 -5.47 -3.74
N GLY A 149 -34.48 -6.03 -4.39
CA GLY A 149 -33.12 -5.48 -4.32
C GLY A 149 -32.44 -5.64 -2.96
N ILE A 150 -32.60 -6.82 -2.33
CA ILE A 150 -31.99 -7.16 -1.03
C ILE A 150 -30.45 -7.10 -1.07
N ASP A 151 -29.84 -6.90 0.10
CA ASP A 151 -28.41 -7.11 0.31
C ASP A 151 -28.09 -8.60 0.45
N ARG A 152 -27.55 -9.21 -0.61
CA ARG A 152 -27.24 -10.64 -0.65
C ARG A 152 -26.12 -11.05 0.32
N SER A 153 -25.34 -10.11 0.86
CA SER A 153 -24.34 -10.44 1.87
C SER A 153 -24.90 -10.43 3.30
N ARG A 154 -26.11 -9.91 3.50
CA ARG A 154 -26.82 -9.82 4.79
C ARG A 154 -28.16 -10.57 4.73
N VAL A 155 -28.09 -11.86 4.43
CA VAL A 155 -29.22 -12.79 4.49
C VAL A 155 -29.11 -13.61 5.78
N TYR A 156 -30.15 -13.54 6.61
CA TYR A 156 -30.24 -14.21 7.90
C TYR A 156 -31.42 -15.17 7.92
N VAL A 157 -31.28 -16.27 8.66
CA VAL A 157 -32.35 -17.27 8.77
C VAL A 157 -32.64 -17.60 10.23
N THR A 158 -33.91 -17.63 10.58
CA THR A 158 -34.42 -18.07 11.88
C THR A 158 -35.64 -18.96 11.67
N GLY A 159 -36.04 -19.70 12.69
CA GLY A 159 -37.24 -20.52 12.64
C GLY A 159 -37.53 -21.20 13.96
N HIS A 160 -38.79 -21.63 14.10
CA HIS A 160 -39.30 -22.34 15.27
C HIS A 160 -39.40 -23.83 14.97
N SER A 161 -38.99 -24.71 15.90
CA SER A 161 -39.19 -26.16 15.78
C SER A 161 -38.65 -26.68 14.44
N GLY A 162 -39.46 -27.35 13.61
CA GLY A 162 -39.10 -27.79 12.26
C GLY A 162 -38.41 -26.72 11.38
N GLY A 163 -38.79 -25.46 11.49
CA GLY A 163 -38.12 -24.35 10.79
C GLY A 163 -36.73 -24.02 11.35
N GLY A 164 -36.51 -24.26 12.65
CA GLY A 164 -35.20 -24.13 13.29
C GLY A 164 -34.23 -25.24 12.86
N PHE A 165 -34.70 -26.49 12.71
CA PHE A 165 -33.90 -27.57 12.11
C PHE A 165 -33.49 -27.22 10.67
N MET A 166 -34.42 -26.67 9.88
CA MET A 166 -34.12 -26.22 8.53
C MET A 166 -33.08 -25.08 8.51
N ALA A 167 -33.17 -24.14 9.47
CA ALA A 167 -32.18 -23.08 9.61
C ALA A 167 -30.76 -23.66 9.84
N TYR A 168 -30.61 -24.68 10.69
CA TYR A 168 -29.35 -25.40 10.83
C TYR A 168 -28.92 -26.04 9.50
N PHE A 169 -29.80 -26.83 8.86
CA PHE A 169 -29.46 -27.58 7.66
C PHE A 169 -29.00 -26.68 6.51
N LEU A 170 -29.64 -25.52 6.31
CA LEU A 170 -29.26 -24.55 5.28
C LEU A 170 -27.81 -24.05 5.39
N THR A 171 -27.17 -24.12 6.56
CA THR A 171 -25.78 -23.68 6.73
C THR A 171 -24.76 -24.71 6.27
N ILE A 172 -25.15 -25.98 6.17
CA ILE A 172 -24.29 -27.11 5.80
C ILE A 172 -24.64 -27.71 4.44
N ALA A 173 -25.86 -27.45 3.92
CA ALA A 173 -26.24 -27.87 2.58
C ALA A 173 -25.47 -27.09 1.50
N SER A 174 -24.97 -27.80 0.48
CA SER A 174 -24.03 -27.24 -0.51
C SER A 174 -24.62 -26.14 -1.39
N ALA A 175 -25.92 -26.21 -1.73
CA ALA A 175 -26.58 -25.22 -2.59
C ALA A 175 -26.79 -23.86 -1.91
N SER A 176 -26.99 -23.83 -0.59
CA SER A 176 -27.16 -22.61 0.21
C SER A 176 -25.88 -22.15 0.91
N LYS A 177 -24.84 -22.98 0.92
CA LYS A 177 -23.53 -22.68 1.52
C LYS A 177 -22.95 -21.37 0.99
N GLY A 178 -22.56 -20.48 1.91
CA GLY A 178 -22.00 -19.17 1.58
C GLY A 178 -23.03 -18.08 1.25
N ARG A 179 -24.34 -18.39 1.19
CA ARG A 179 -25.40 -17.40 0.96
C ARG A 179 -26.03 -16.84 2.23
N ILE A 180 -25.84 -17.49 3.38
CA ILE A 180 -26.44 -17.13 4.67
C ILE A 180 -25.37 -16.59 5.62
N ALA A 181 -25.55 -15.36 6.10
CA ALA A 181 -24.60 -14.63 6.93
C ALA A 181 -24.63 -15.03 8.40
N GLY A 182 -25.73 -15.61 8.88
CA GLY A 182 -25.87 -16.14 10.23
C GLY A 182 -27.27 -16.72 10.47
N ILE A 183 -27.40 -17.56 11.49
CA ILE A 183 -28.67 -18.20 11.84
C ILE A 183 -29.03 -18.08 13.32
N ALA A 184 -30.33 -18.11 13.62
CA ALA A 184 -30.83 -18.18 14.99
C ALA A 184 -32.01 -19.15 15.13
N PRO A 185 -31.76 -20.45 15.33
CA PRO A 185 -32.81 -21.45 15.52
C PRO A 185 -33.45 -21.38 16.93
N VAL A 186 -34.76 -21.62 17.00
CA VAL A 186 -35.53 -21.59 18.26
C VAL A 186 -36.25 -22.92 18.47
N ALA A 187 -36.09 -23.52 19.66
CA ALA A 187 -36.71 -24.80 20.05
C ALA A 187 -36.47 -25.92 19.02
N ALA A 188 -35.22 -26.07 18.58
CA ALA A 188 -34.82 -27.00 17.52
C ALA A 188 -33.48 -27.68 17.85
N SER A 189 -33.03 -28.57 16.96
CA SER A 189 -31.69 -29.16 16.97
C SER A 189 -31.20 -29.35 15.51
N LEU A 190 -30.10 -30.06 15.31
CA LEU A 190 -29.65 -30.52 14.00
C LEU A 190 -29.65 -32.04 13.98
N TRP A 191 -30.43 -32.65 13.09
CA TRP A 191 -30.49 -34.10 12.88
C TRP A 191 -30.14 -34.45 11.43
N GLY A 192 -29.53 -35.60 11.23
CA GLY A 192 -29.07 -36.04 9.92
C GLY A 192 -28.22 -37.30 10.00
N ASN A 193 -27.75 -37.74 8.83
CA ASN A 193 -26.86 -38.90 8.75
C ASN A 193 -25.47 -38.54 9.29
N ASP A 194 -24.94 -39.34 10.24
CA ASP A 194 -23.62 -39.11 10.85
C ASP A 194 -22.50 -38.96 9.82
N THR A 195 -22.49 -39.76 8.76
CA THR A 195 -21.48 -39.66 7.69
C THR A 195 -21.57 -38.32 6.97
N TYR A 196 -22.79 -37.85 6.67
CA TYR A 196 -23.00 -36.56 6.04
C TYR A 196 -22.57 -35.41 6.96
N LEU A 197 -23.04 -35.44 8.21
CA LEU A 197 -22.71 -34.43 9.22
C LEU A 197 -21.20 -34.37 9.47
N ASN A 198 -20.54 -35.51 9.67
CA ASN A 198 -19.08 -35.58 9.85
C ASN A 198 -18.33 -35.00 8.64
N ASN A 199 -18.79 -35.25 7.42
CA ASN A 199 -18.20 -34.67 6.21
C ASN A 199 -18.39 -33.15 6.12
N GLN A 200 -19.55 -32.63 6.52
CA GLN A 200 -19.81 -31.18 6.48
C GLN A 200 -19.09 -30.40 7.59
N PHE A 201 -18.86 -31.02 8.75
CA PHE A 201 -18.09 -30.43 9.84
C PHE A 201 -16.57 -30.67 9.76
N ALA A 202 -16.10 -31.44 8.78
CA ALA A 202 -14.67 -31.65 8.54
C ALA A 202 -13.92 -30.34 8.17
N THR A 203 -12.65 -30.28 8.56
CA THR A 203 -11.78 -29.12 8.30
C THR A 203 -11.59 -28.92 6.80
N GLY A 204 -12.03 -27.78 6.26
CA GLY A 204 -11.95 -27.43 4.83
C GLY A 204 -13.29 -27.49 4.10
N THR A 205 -14.27 -28.24 4.60
CA THR A 205 -15.64 -28.26 4.09
C THR A 205 -16.56 -27.33 4.88
N PHE A 206 -16.36 -27.12 6.18
CA PHE A 206 -17.27 -26.28 6.96
C PHE A 206 -17.20 -24.77 6.61
N SER A 207 -18.36 -24.13 6.37
CA SER A 207 -18.46 -22.67 6.20
C SER A 207 -18.83 -22.02 7.53
N ARG A 208 -17.89 -21.25 8.09
CA ARG A 208 -18.08 -20.54 9.37
C ARG A 208 -19.34 -19.66 9.32
N THR A 209 -20.28 -19.94 10.21
CA THR A 209 -21.58 -19.26 10.25
C THR A 209 -21.94 -18.94 11.72
N PRO A 210 -22.09 -17.65 12.07
CA PRO A 210 -22.57 -17.22 13.39
C PRO A 210 -23.90 -17.89 13.76
N LEU A 211 -24.02 -18.36 14.99
CA LEU A 211 -25.14 -19.16 15.47
C LEU A 211 -25.62 -18.72 16.86
N LEU A 212 -26.92 -18.44 16.98
CA LEU A 212 -27.62 -18.21 18.25
C LEU A 212 -28.79 -19.19 18.42
N HIS A 213 -28.62 -20.22 19.25
CA HIS A 213 -29.71 -21.13 19.60
C HIS A 213 -30.45 -20.64 20.83
N ILE A 214 -31.78 -20.60 20.77
CA ILE A 214 -32.66 -20.24 21.89
C ILE A 214 -33.57 -21.43 22.20
N HIS A 215 -33.54 -21.93 23.44
CA HIS A 215 -34.26 -23.16 23.79
C HIS A 215 -34.72 -23.15 25.25
N ALA A 216 -35.96 -23.55 25.51
CA ALA A 216 -36.47 -23.76 26.86
C ALA A 216 -35.96 -25.11 27.43
N THR A 217 -35.50 -25.12 28.68
CA THR A 217 -35.09 -26.38 29.35
C THR A 217 -36.28 -27.26 29.74
N THR A 218 -37.50 -26.77 29.53
CA THR A 218 -38.77 -27.49 29.79
C THR A 218 -39.42 -27.99 28.51
N ASP A 219 -38.74 -27.86 27.36
CA ASP A 219 -39.20 -28.40 26.08
C ASP A 219 -39.19 -29.94 26.13
N THR A 220 -40.35 -30.54 25.86
CA THR A 220 -40.55 -32.00 25.82
C THR A 220 -40.70 -32.54 24.42
N ASP A 221 -40.83 -31.66 23.41
CA ASP A 221 -41.08 -32.05 22.03
C ASP A 221 -39.76 -32.14 21.26
N VAL A 222 -38.86 -31.19 21.49
CA VAL A 222 -37.47 -31.27 21.05
C VAL A 222 -36.58 -31.28 22.28
N SER A 223 -35.79 -32.34 22.44
CA SER A 223 -34.88 -32.47 23.58
C SER A 223 -33.95 -31.26 23.67
N PHE A 224 -33.97 -30.60 24.83
CA PHE A 224 -33.01 -29.56 25.16
C PHE A 224 -31.58 -30.13 25.15
N PRO A 225 -30.56 -29.40 24.65
CA PRO A 225 -29.18 -29.88 24.60
C PRO A 225 -28.68 -30.39 25.96
N ASP A 226 -28.11 -31.59 25.98
CA ASP A 226 -27.53 -32.15 27.22
C ASP A 226 -26.25 -31.38 27.59
N LEU A 227 -26.37 -30.49 28.58
CA LEU A 227 -25.26 -29.66 29.03
C LEU A 227 -24.16 -30.46 29.76
N ASN A 228 -24.41 -31.75 30.08
CA ASN A 228 -23.45 -32.59 30.80
C ASN A 228 -22.65 -33.53 29.88
N SER A 229 -22.96 -33.58 28.58
CA SER A 229 -22.44 -34.60 27.65
C SER A 229 -20.95 -34.48 27.29
N GLY A 230 -20.21 -33.50 27.83
CA GLY A 230 -18.83 -33.18 27.43
C GLY A 230 -18.70 -32.63 26.00
N TRP A 231 -19.68 -32.90 25.14
CA TRP A 231 -19.85 -32.41 23.78
C TRP A 231 -21.32 -32.03 23.55
N ILE A 232 -21.65 -30.76 23.78
CA ILE A 232 -23.03 -30.27 23.70
C ILE A 232 -23.41 -30.17 22.21
N TRP A 233 -24.34 -31.01 21.78
CA TRP A 233 -24.78 -31.11 20.39
C TRP A 233 -25.99 -30.18 20.11
N PRO A 234 -26.01 -29.44 18.98
CA PRO A 234 -25.00 -29.38 17.91
C PRO A 234 -23.95 -28.25 18.05
N GLU A 235 -24.03 -27.41 19.09
CA GLU A 235 -23.24 -26.18 19.23
C GLU A 235 -21.73 -26.43 19.25
N ALA A 236 -21.29 -27.48 19.94
CA ALA A 236 -19.88 -27.87 19.96
C ALA A 236 -19.36 -28.18 18.55
N SER A 237 -20.17 -28.77 17.66
CA SER A 237 -19.80 -29.08 16.28
C SER A 237 -19.70 -27.83 15.38
N TYR A 238 -20.48 -26.78 15.68
CA TYR A 238 -20.33 -25.47 15.02
C TYR A 238 -19.13 -24.69 15.55
N ALA A 239 -18.82 -24.83 16.84
CA ALA A 239 -17.73 -24.12 17.50
C ALA A 239 -16.35 -24.75 17.25
N TRP A 240 -16.26 -26.07 17.21
CA TRP A 240 -15.00 -26.81 17.17
C TRP A 240 -14.09 -26.46 15.97
N PRO A 241 -14.59 -26.43 14.71
CA PRO A 241 -13.77 -26.02 13.56
C PRO A 241 -13.33 -24.55 13.60
N THR A 242 -13.90 -23.75 14.51
CA THR A 242 -13.77 -22.29 14.54
C THR A 242 -12.90 -21.80 15.69
N CYS A 243 -13.14 -22.30 16.91
CA CYS A 243 -12.51 -21.86 18.15
C CYS A 243 -11.75 -22.97 18.90
N THR A 244 -11.74 -24.22 18.41
CA THR A 244 -11.09 -25.39 19.05
C THR A 244 -11.54 -25.70 20.48
N ASN A 245 -12.62 -25.08 20.95
CA ASN A 245 -13.20 -25.32 22.28
C ASN A 245 -14.62 -25.86 22.14
N ALA A 246 -14.89 -27.02 22.74
CA ALA A 246 -16.21 -27.66 22.78
C ALA A 246 -16.99 -27.34 24.06
N THR A 247 -16.33 -26.77 25.08
CA THR A 247 -16.93 -26.46 26.38
C THR A 247 -17.28 -24.98 26.46
N PRO A 248 -18.56 -24.61 26.66
CA PRO A 248 -18.97 -23.22 26.70
C PRO A 248 -18.63 -22.55 28.03
N VAL A 249 -18.47 -21.23 27.99
CA VAL A 249 -18.49 -20.39 29.19
C VAL A 249 -19.93 -19.99 29.47
N SER A 250 -20.45 -20.30 30.66
CA SER A 250 -21.82 -19.95 31.05
C SER A 250 -21.90 -18.64 31.81
N SER A 251 -22.90 -17.80 31.52
CA SER A 251 -23.23 -16.59 32.25
C SER A 251 -24.75 -16.46 32.45
N ALA A 252 -25.19 -16.01 33.63
CA ALA A 252 -26.60 -15.70 33.86
C ALA A 252 -26.94 -14.32 33.26
N ILE A 253 -27.92 -14.26 32.37
CA ILE A 253 -28.37 -13.00 31.75
C ILE A 253 -29.71 -12.50 32.34
N ALA A 254 -30.50 -13.41 32.92
CA ALA A 254 -31.66 -13.13 33.75
C ALA A 254 -31.85 -14.26 34.77
N ALA A 255 -32.76 -14.09 35.74
CA ALA A 255 -32.99 -15.08 36.81
C ALA A 255 -33.32 -16.49 36.27
N ASP A 256 -33.99 -16.56 35.12
CA ASP A 256 -34.43 -17.77 34.44
C ASP A 256 -33.76 -17.96 33.06
N ILE A 257 -32.69 -17.23 32.75
CA ILE A 257 -32.01 -17.34 31.44
C ILE A 257 -30.51 -17.42 31.62
N THR A 258 -29.93 -18.52 31.13
CA THR A 258 -28.47 -18.76 31.13
C THR A 258 -27.95 -18.73 29.70
N ARG A 259 -26.90 -17.96 29.46
CA ARG A 259 -26.17 -17.89 28.19
C ARG A 259 -24.94 -18.78 28.24
N TYR A 260 -24.70 -19.55 27.20
CA TYR A 260 -23.55 -20.43 27.02
C TYR A 260 -22.81 -20.01 25.75
N ASP A 261 -21.60 -19.46 25.90
CA ASP A 261 -20.75 -19.01 24.80
C ASP A 261 -19.71 -20.09 24.45
N PHE A 262 -19.85 -20.71 23.27
CA PHE A 262 -18.93 -21.75 22.78
C PHE A 262 -17.76 -21.18 21.99
N CYS A 263 -18.01 -20.09 21.24
CA CYS A 263 -17.02 -19.42 20.40
C CYS A 263 -17.37 -17.93 20.31
N THR A 264 -16.38 -17.04 20.40
CA THR A 264 -16.60 -15.57 20.38
C THR A 264 -16.11 -14.90 19.10
N SER A 265 -15.19 -15.53 18.35
CA SER A 265 -14.63 -15.00 17.09
C SER A 265 -13.98 -16.13 16.28
N PRO A 266 -13.98 -16.09 14.93
CA PRO A 266 -14.58 -15.08 14.05
C PRO A 266 -16.07 -15.30 13.74
N ALA A 267 -16.66 -16.42 14.13
CA ALA A 267 -18.08 -16.72 13.99
C ALA A 267 -18.62 -17.22 15.33
N PRO A 268 -19.33 -16.38 16.12
CA PRO A 268 -19.72 -16.76 17.45
C PRO A 268 -20.82 -17.84 17.45
N VAL A 269 -20.77 -18.70 18.47
CA VAL A 269 -21.73 -19.79 18.69
C VAL A 269 -22.24 -19.70 20.12
N VAL A 270 -23.55 -19.50 20.27
CA VAL A 270 -24.20 -19.17 21.54
C VAL A 270 -25.46 -20.01 21.72
N LEU A 271 -25.64 -20.59 22.91
CA LEU A 271 -26.90 -21.18 23.36
C LEU A 271 -27.50 -20.34 24.49
N LEU A 272 -28.79 -20.00 24.38
CA LEU A 272 -29.58 -19.38 25.43
C LEU A 272 -30.58 -20.39 25.98
N ALA A 273 -30.36 -20.78 27.23
CA ALA A 273 -31.17 -21.73 27.97
C ALA A 273 -32.21 -20.99 28.83
N LEU A 274 -33.49 -21.15 28.51
CA LEU A 274 -34.61 -20.54 29.23
C LEU A 274 -35.19 -21.55 30.22
N LYS A 275 -35.01 -21.31 31.52
CA LYS A 275 -35.37 -22.20 32.64
C LYS A 275 -36.76 -21.92 33.22
N ARG A 276 -37.59 -21.15 32.53
CA ARG A 276 -38.92 -20.78 33.01
C ARG A 276 -39.86 -21.98 33.00
N ALA A 277 -40.50 -22.24 34.14
CA ALA A 277 -41.53 -23.26 34.25
C ALA A 277 -42.72 -22.94 33.34
N GLY A 278 -43.21 -23.94 32.59
CA GLY A 278 -44.37 -23.81 31.72
C GLY A 278 -44.12 -23.15 30.35
N LEU A 279 -42.86 -22.82 30.01
CA LEU A 279 -42.55 -22.29 28.67
C LEU A 279 -42.66 -23.38 27.59
N GLY A 280 -42.17 -24.60 27.86
CA GLY A 280 -42.33 -25.77 26.98
C GLY A 280 -41.80 -25.55 25.56
N HIS A 281 -42.44 -26.21 24.59
CA HIS A 281 -42.14 -26.09 23.16
C HIS A 281 -42.81 -24.85 22.54
N ALA A 282 -42.28 -23.67 22.83
CA ALA A 282 -42.87 -22.40 22.37
C ALA A 282 -41.82 -21.40 21.89
N TRP A 283 -42.24 -20.50 21.02
CA TRP A 283 -41.49 -19.29 20.71
C TRP A 283 -41.49 -18.36 21.94
N PRO A 284 -40.32 -18.04 22.54
CA PRO A 284 -40.29 -17.15 23.68
C PRO A 284 -40.66 -15.74 23.24
N THR A 285 -41.55 -15.09 23.97
CA THR A 285 -41.96 -13.69 23.78
C THR A 285 -41.83 -12.94 25.09
N ILE A 286 -41.87 -11.61 25.04
CA ILE A 286 -41.92 -10.79 26.25
C ILE A 286 -43.10 -11.20 27.14
N ALA A 287 -44.23 -11.59 26.54
CA ALA A 287 -45.43 -11.96 27.28
C ALA A 287 -45.30 -13.31 28.03
N ASN A 288 -44.71 -14.34 27.41
CA ASN A 288 -44.65 -15.68 28.03
C ASN A 288 -43.34 -15.93 28.82
N SER A 289 -42.25 -15.22 28.49
CA SER A 289 -40.92 -15.44 29.07
C SER A 289 -40.21 -14.18 29.54
N GLY A 290 -40.77 -12.99 29.30
CA GLY A 290 -40.07 -11.72 29.57
C GLY A 290 -38.88 -11.46 28.63
N TYR A 291 -38.67 -12.35 27.66
CA TYR A 291 -37.53 -12.32 26.74
C TYR A 291 -37.96 -11.82 25.36
N ASN A 292 -37.28 -10.78 24.85
CA ASN A 292 -37.53 -10.24 23.51
C ASN A 292 -36.70 -11.01 22.48
N THR A 293 -37.20 -12.17 22.05
CA THR A 293 -36.50 -13.09 21.14
C THR A 293 -36.07 -12.42 19.84
N GLU A 294 -36.96 -11.67 19.19
CA GLU A 294 -36.70 -11.08 17.88
C GLU A 294 -35.58 -10.04 17.95
N LEU A 295 -35.60 -9.16 18.96
CA LEU A 295 -34.55 -8.16 19.14
C LEU A 295 -33.20 -8.81 19.42
N GLN A 296 -33.18 -9.93 20.14
CA GLN A 296 -31.94 -10.63 20.49
C GLN A 296 -31.35 -11.35 19.27
N ILE A 297 -32.22 -11.99 18.48
CA ILE A 297 -31.85 -12.57 17.18
C ILE A 297 -31.26 -11.50 16.27
N TRP A 298 -31.94 -10.36 16.12
CA TRP A 298 -31.44 -9.27 15.27
C TRP A 298 -30.13 -8.70 15.78
N SER A 299 -30.03 -8.38 17.07
CA SER A 299 -28.83 -7.79 17.67
C SER A 299 -27.61 -8.71 17.55
N PHE A 300 -27.83 -10.02 17.56
CA PHE A 300 -26.79 -11.01 17.33
C PHE A 300 -26.40 -11.08 15.85
N LEU A 301 -27.37 -11.15 14.93
CA LEU A 301 -27.10 -11.44 13.51
C LEU A 301 -26.67 -10.23 12.68
N SER A 302 -27.24 -9.04 12.95
CA SER A 302 -27.06 -7.84 12.12
C SER A 302 -25.61 -7.35 11.92
N PRO A 303 -24.64 -7.62 12.82
CA PRO A 303 -23.25 -7.25 12.59
C PRO A 303 -22.55 -8.10 11.51
N PHE A 304 -23.09 -9.26 11.12
CA PHE A 304 -22.41 -10.21 10.25
C PHE A 304 -22.80 -10.05 8.79
N SER A 305 -21.82 -10.15 7.88
CA SER A 305 -22.04 -10.21 6.43
C SER A 305 -21.07 -11.18 5.75
N LYS A 306 -21.45 -11.73 4.60
CA LYS A 306 -20.59 -12.59 3.75
C LYS A 306 -19.75 -11.80 2.73
N GLY A 307 -19.68 -10.47 2.85
CA GLY A 307 -18.97 -9.57 1.92
C GLY A 307 -19.72 -8.26 1.65
N SER A 308 -19.34 -7.53 0.60
CA SER A 308 -20.10 -6.38 0.08
C SER A 308 -20.75 -6.75 -1.25
N TYR A 309 -22.05 -6.50 -1.38
CA TYR A 309 -22.78 -6.73 -2.64
C TYR A 309 -23.44 -5.42 -3.09
N THR A 310 -23.02 -4.89 -4.24
CA THR A 310 -23.58 -3.69 -4.86
C THR A 310 -23.89 -3.94 -6.33
N LEU A 311 -25.03 -3.45 -6.82
CA LEU A 311 -25.36 -3.45 -8.25
C LEU A 311 -24.29 -2.66 -9.03
N PRO A 312 -23.52 -3.29 -9.93
CA PRO A 312 -22.45 -2.61 -10.64
C PRO A 312 -23.02 -1.61 -11.65
N ALA A 313 -22.21 -0.61 -12.00
CA ALA A 313 -22.51 0.25 -13.13
C ALA A 313 -22.44 -0.56 -14.44
N PRO A 314 -23.38 -0.37 -15.40
CA PRO A 314 -23.25 -1.01 -16.70
C PRO A 314 -22.00 -0.53 -17.41
N VAL A 315 -21.25 -1.44 -18.02
CA VAL A 315 -20.20 -1.07 -18.97
C VAL A 315 -20.89 -0.69 -20.27
N ILE A 316 -20.76 0.57 -20.69
CA ILE A 316 -21.34 1.03 -21.95
C ILE A 316 -20.26 1.01 -23.04
N SER A 317 -20.45 0.15 -24.04
CA SER A 317 -19.60 0.03 -25.21
C SER A 317 -20.22 0.77 -26.39
N PRO A 318 -19.69 1.94 -26.79
CA PRO A 318 -20.12 2.63 -28.00
C PRO A 318 -19.45 2.02 -29.24
N SER A 319 -20.11 2.08 -30.39
CA SER A 319 -19.49 1.76 -31.68
C SER A 319 -18.44 2.81 -32.10
N SER A 320 -18.51 4.04 -31.56
CA SER A 320 -17.48 5.08 -31.65
C SER A 320 -17.63 6.10 -30.52
N THR A 321 -16.54 6.60 -29.94
CA THR A 321 -16.54 7.65 -28.90
C THR A 321 -16.32 9.06 -29.46
N SER A 322 -15.97 9.18 -30.73
CA SER A 322 -15.73 10.44 -31.43
C SER A 322 -16.41 10.41 -32.78
N ILE A 323 -17.28 11.38 -33.03
CA ILE A 323 -18.08 11.46 -34.24
C ILE A 323 -18.13 12.89 -34.78
N THR A 324 -18.54 13.02 -36.03
CA THR A 324 -18.96 14.32 -36.57
C THR A 324 -20.41 14.62 -36.16
N ALA A 325 -20.80 15.90 -36.14
CA ALA A 325 -22.12 16.31 -35.68
C ALA A 325 -23.24 15.60 -36.47
N GLY A 326 -24.13 14.88 -35.78
CA GLY A 326 -25.27 14.18 -36.38
C GLY A 326 -24.99 12.75 -36.88
N GLN A 327 -23.74 12.26 -36.79
CA GLN A 327 -23.41 10.87 -37.13
C GLN A 327 -24.03 9.88 -36.13
N GLN A 328 -24.50 8.73 -36.61
CA GLN A 328 -25.11 7.71 -35.74
C GLN A 328 -24.04 6.89 -35.00
N VAL A 329 -24.33 6.56 -33.74
CA VAL A 329 -23.52 5.67 -32.90
C VAL A 329 -24.44 4.71 -32.15
N SER A 330 -24.06 3.43 -32.09
CA SER A 330 -24.75 2.43 -31.29
C SER A 330 -24.07 2.28 -29.94
N LEU A 331 -24.83 2.23 -28.86
CA LEU A 331 -24.36 2.13 -27.48
C LEU A 331 -24.93 0.85 -26.86
N THR A 332 -24.09 -0.03 -26.35
CA THR A 332 -24.50 -1.28 -25.69
C THR A 332 -24.10 -1.27 -24.23
N ALA A 333 -25.04 -1.47 -23.31
CA ALA A 333 -24.83 -1.57 -21.87
C ALA A 333 -24.75 -3.05 -21.41
N GLY A 334 -23.69 -3.41 -20.70
CA GLY A 334 -23.53 -4.74 -20.09
C GLY A 334 -23.88 -4.76 -18.59
N CYS A 335 -24.77 -5.64 -18.16
CA CYS A 335 -25.20 -5.81 -16.76
C CYS A 335 -25.12 -7.28 -16.31
N PRO A 336 -25.08 -7.57 -14.99
CA PRO A 336 -25.15 -8.94 -14.48
C PRO A 336 -26.41 -9.68 -14.95
N ALA A 337 -26.28 -11.00 -15.15
CA ALA A 337 -27.38 -11.84 -15.62
C ALA A 337 -28.65 -11.68 -14.77
N GLY A 338 -29.78 -11.41 -15.42
CA GLY A 338 -31.08 -11.16 -14.77
C GLY A 338 -31.35 -9.71 -14.35
N SER A 339 -30.47 -8.76 -14.66
CA SER A 339 -30.71 -7.32 -14.46
C SER A 339 -31.51 -6.70 -15.62
N GLY A 340 -32.25 -5.62 -15.36
CA GLY A 340 -32.85 -4.76 -16.40
C GLY A 340 -31.98 -3.53 -16.73
N TYR A 341 -32.37 -2.76 -17.76
CA TYR A 341 -31.65 -1.56 -18.20
C TYR A 341 -32.55 -0.32 -18.20
N VAL A 342 -32.00 0.83 -17.87
CA VAL A 342 -32.63 2.14 -18.08
C VAL A 342 -31.57 3.10 -18.59
N TRP A 343 -31.83 3.81 -19.69
CA TRP A 343 -30.96 4.84 -20.24
C TRP A 343 -31.48 6.25 -19.91
N ASN A 344 -30.61 7.26 -19.89
CA ASN A 344 -31.03 8.66 -19.79
C ASN A 344 -31.82 9.16 -21.00
N THR A 345 -31.85 8.38 -22.08
CA THR A 345 -32.75 8.57 -23.23
C THR A 345 -34.18 8.06 -22.96
N GLY A 346 -34.40 7.37 -21.84
CA GLY A 346 -35.65 6.69 -21.50
C GLY A 346 -35.77 5.26 -22.04
N ALA A 347 -34.81 4.81 -22.84
CA ALA A 347 -34.81 3.44 -23.39
C ALA A 347 -34.50 2.39 -22.31
N THR A 348 -34.98 1.16 -22.51
CA THR A 348 -34.79 0.02 -21.58
C THR A 348 -34.15 -1.21 -22.21
N ALA A 349 -33.72 -1.11 -23.47
CA ALA A 349 -32.99 -2.17 -24.17
C ALA A 349 -31.51 -2.17 -23.78
N ALA A 350 -30.84 -3.32 -23.92
CA ALA A 350 -29.41 -3.44 -23.69
C ALA A 350 -28.58 -2.61 -24.71
N THR A 351 -29.09 -2.42 -25.94
CA THR A 351 -28.44 -1.61 -26.99
C THR A 351 -29.39 -0.52 -27.49
N ILE A 352 -28.88 0.71 -27.64
CA ILE A 352 -29.59 1.86 -28.23
C ILE A 352 -28.77 2.49 -29.36
N THR A 353 -29.41 3.17 -30.30
CA THR A 353 -28.75 3.95 -31.37
C THR A 353 -29.11 5.43 -31.20
N VAL A 354 -28.10 6.30 -31.28
CA VAL A 354 -28.23 7.74 -31.00
C VAL A 354 -27.45 8.57 -32.01
N SER A 355 -27.78 9.86 -32.20
CA SER A 355 -27.18 10.73 -33.23
C SER A 355 -26.94 12.16 -32.73
N PRO A 356 -25.99 12.37 -31.79
CA PRO A 356 -25.82 13.67 -31.16
C PRO A 356 -25.17 14.69 -32.11
N THR A 357 -25.64 15.95 -32.05
CA THR A 357 -25.08 17.09 -32.79
C THR A 357 -24.10 17.93 -31.97
N ALA A 358 -24.01 17.65 -30.67
CA ALA A 358 -23.02 18.21 -29.74
C ALA A 358 -22.49 17.09 -28.83
N THR A 359 -21.30 17.26 -28.24
CA THR A 359 -20.73 16.27 -27.31
C THR A 359 -21.75 15.93 -26.23
N THR A 360 -22.21 14.68 -26.22
CA THR A 360 -23.34 14.23 -25.41
C THR A 360 -22.92 13.02 -24.59
N THR A 361 -23.19 13.06 -23.29
CA THR A 361 -23.01 11.92 -22.40
C THR A 361 -24.28 11.10 -22.33
N TYR A 362 -24.18 9.84 -22.72
CA TYR A 362 -25.25 8.85 -22.55
C TYR A 362 -24.99 8.08 -21.27
N THR A 363 -26.07 7.86 -20.51
CA THR A 363 -26.02 7.19 -19.21
C THR A 363 -26.95 5.98 -19.25
N ALA A 364 -26.51 4.85 -18.74
CA ALA A 364 -27.32 3.65 -18.55
C ALA A 364 -27.23 3.19 -17.08
N TYR A 365 -28.22 2.44 -16.62
CA TYR A 365 -28.23 1.85 -15.29
C TYR A 365 -28.60 0.37 -15.36
N CYS A 366 -27.91 -0.46 -14.58
CA CYS A 366 -28.38 -1.80 -14.28
C CYS A 366 -29.49 -1.69 -13.22
N THR A 367 -30.58 -2.43 -13.39
CA THR A 367 -31.69 -2.45 -12.43
C THR A 367 -31.92 -3.87 -11.92
N ALA A 368 -32.25 -4.00 -10.63
CA ALA A 368 -32.78 -5.22 -10.05
C ALA A 368 -33.99 -4.87 -9.19
N GLY A 369 -35.19 -5.23 -9.64
CA GLY A 369 -36.44 -4.92 -8.97
C GLY A 369 -36.68 -3.42 -8.89
N LEU A 370 -36.84 -2.92 -7.65
CA LEU A 370 -37.00 -1.49 -7.37
C LEU A 370 -35.66 -0.73 -7.33
N CYS A 371 -34.54 -1.42 -7.48
CA CYS A 371 -33.22 -0.85 -7.31
C CYS A 371 -32.52 -0.54 -8.63
N GLN A 372 -31.90 0.63 -8.66
CA GLN A 372 -31.04 1.11 -9.73
C GLN A 372 -29.59 1.14 -9.22
N GLY A 373 -28.70 0.46 -9.93
CA GLY A 373 -27.26 0.47 -9.68
C GLY A 373 -26.61 1.81 -10.01
N ALA A 374 -25.29 1.87 -9.87
CA ALA A 374 -24.54 3.04 -10.31
C ALA A 374 -24.72 3.29 -11.82
N ALA A 375 -24.57 4.54 -12.23
CA ALA A 375 -24.61 4.92 -13.64
C ALA A 375 -23.41 4.33 -14.39
N GLY A 376 -23.63 3.69 -15.54
CA GLY A 376 -22.63 3.59 -16.58
C GLY A 376 -22.71 4.86 -17.42
N GLN A 377 -21.58 5.44 -17.80
CA GLN A 377 -21.61 6.61 -18.69
C GLN A 377 -20.63 6.43 -19.84
N VAL A 378 -21.04 6.91 -21.00
CA VAL A 378 -20.18 7.03 -22.17
C VAL A 378 -20.38 8.43 -22.74
N MET A 379 -19.27 9.13 -22.97
CA MET A 379 -19.28 10.40 -23.67
C MET A 379 -19.05 10.15 -25.14
N VAL A 380 -19.97 10.62 -25.98
CA VAL A 380 -19.80 10.68 -27.43
C VAL A 380 -19.38 12.10 -27.77
N THR A 381 -18.11 12.28 -28.12
CA THR A 381 -17.53 13.58 -28.44
C THR A 381 -17.88 13.98 -29.87
N VAL A 382 -18.41 15.19 -30.04
CA VAL A 382 -18.66 15.81 -31.35
C VAL A 382 -17.61 16.89 -31.57
N GLY A 383 -16.62 16.59 -32.42
CA GLY A 383 -15.54 17.52 -32.73
C GLY A 383 -15.86 18.43 -33.92
N SER A 384 -15.52 19.72 -33.80
CA SER A 384 -15.26 20.57 -34.96
C SER A 384 -13.91 20.17 -35.57
N SER A 385 -13.86 19.95 -36.86
CA SER A 385 -12.68 19.45 -37.58
C SER A 385 -11.45 20.35 -37.40
N THR A 386 -10.57 20.01 -36.47
CA THR A 386 -9.13 20.12 -36.65
C THR A 386 -8.51 18.79 -36.24
N THR A 387 -8.10 18.02 -37.23
CA THR A 387 -7.31 16.80 -37.06
C THR A 387 -5.95 17.16 -36.46
N SER A 388 -5.80 17.13 -35.14
CA SER A 388 -4.48 16.93 -34.53
C SER A 388 -4.26 15.42 -34.39
N VAL A 389 -3.47 14.83 -35.29
CA VAL A 389 -2.86 13.53 -35.00
C VAL A 389 -2.00 13.74 -33.76
N ALA A 390 -2.27 13.02 -32.67
CA ALA A 390 -1.49 13.13 -31.45
C ALA A 390 -0.01 12.85 -31.78
N ALA A 391 0.87 13.82 -31.53
CA ALA A 391 2.30 13.67 -31.75
C ALA A 391 2.83 12.42 -31.02
N VAL A 392 3.69 11.65 -31.68
CA VAL A 392 4.18 10.38 -31.15
C VAL A 392 5.26 10.65 -30.09
N ILE A 393 5.17 9.98 -28.94
CA ILE A 393 6.21 10.05 -27.90
C ILE A 393 7.51 9.45 -28.46
N ASP A 394 8.65 10.08 -28.17
CA ASP A 394 9.94 9.69 -28.70
C ASP A 394 11.05 9.81 -27.64
N ASP A 395 11.76 8.70 -27.38
CA ASP A 395 12.80 8.60 -26.36
C ASP A 395 14.05 9.44 -26.69
N HIS A 396 14.17 10.00 -27.91
CA HIS A 396 15.22 10.96 -28.22
C HIS A 396 15.00 12.31 -27.51
N ILE A 397 13.78 12.65 -27.07
CA ILE A 397 13.46 13.91 -26.39
C ILE A 397 13.29 13.64 -24.88
N LYS A 398 14.36 13.88 -24.12
CA LYS A 398 14.47 13.48 -22.71
C LYS A 398 14.23 14.65 -21.77
N THR A 399 13.53 14.39 -20.68
CA THR A 399 13.18 15.35 -19.62
C THR A 399 13.24 14.67 -18.26
N ASP A 400 13.27 15.45 -17.18
CA ASP A 400 12.79 14.92 -15.90
C ASP A 400 11.30 14.59 -16.08
N GLN A 401 10.96 13.30 -15.97
CA GLN A 401 9.60 12.85 -16.24
C GLN A 401 8.60 13.25 -15.15
N PHE A 402 9.04 13.50 -13.90
CA PHE A 402 8.18 14.12 -12.89
C PHE A 402 8.05 15.62 -13.17
N GLY A 403 9.18 16.27 -13.46
CA GLY A 403 9.23 17.65 -13.95
C GLY A 403 10.23 18.56 -13.24
N TYR A 404 9.89 19.85 -13.17
CA TYR A 404 10.83 20.91 -12.80
C TYR A 404 10.25 21.90 -11.79
N LEU A 405 11.09 22.40 -10.88
CA LEU A 405 10.73 23.54 -10.03
C LEU A 405 10.58 24.82 -10.87
N PRO A 406 9.67 25.75 -10.54
CA PRO A 406 9.48 27.00 -11.29
C PRO A 406 10.74 27.84 -11.42
N ALA A 407 11.56 27.91 -10.36
CA ALA A 407 12.81 28.66 -10.35
C ALA A 407 14.04 27.86 -10.83
N ALA A 408 13.88 26.57 -11.15
CA ALA A 408 15.00 25.77 -11.65
C ALA A 408 15.34 26.09 -13.12
N GLN A 409 16.58 25.79 -13.50
CA GLN A 409 16.94 25.64 -14.90
C GLN A 409 16.23 24.40 -15.45
N LYS A 410 15.60 24.53 -16.62
CA LYS A 410 14.74 23.51 -17.23
C LYS A 410 15.26 23.21 -18.62
N ILE A 411 15.93 22.08 -18.74
CA ILE A 411 16.55 21.62 -19.98
C ILE A 411 15.91 20.30 -20.38
N ALA A 412 15.49 20.22 -21.64
CA ALA A 412 15.28 18.95 -22.31
C ALA A 412 16.53 18.60 -23.12
N VAL A 413 16.92 17.34 -23.06
CA VAL A 413 18.08 16.80 -23.78
C VAL A 413 17.56 16.04 -24.99
N ILE A 414 17.90 16.53 -26.17
CA ILE A 414 17.62 15.87 -27.45
C ILE A 414 18.89 15.14 -27.85
N SER A 415 18.81 13.85 -28.20
CA SER A 415 20.00 13.10 -28.58
C SER A 415 19.81 12.27 -29.84
N SER A 416 20.92 12.03 -30.54
CA SER A 416 21.03 11.04 -31.61
C SER A 416 22.29 10.22 -31.36
N PRO A 417 22.21 8.88 -31.31
CA PRO A 417 23.38 8.01 -31.23
C PRO A 417 24.36 8.27 -32.37
N ASP A 418 25.65 8.37 -32.06
CA ASP A 418 26.69 8.37 -33.08
C ASP A 418 26.99 6.93 -33.48
N PRO A 419 26.71 6.51 -34.73
CA PRO A 419 26.91 5.13 -35.17
C PRO A 419 28.39 4.71 -35.16
N ALA A 420 29.34 5.65 -35.08
CA ALA A 420 30.75 5.33 -34.95
C ALA A 420 31.16 4.93 -33.52
N VAL A 421 30.32 5.21 -32.52
CA VAL A 421 30.64 5.03 -31.10
C VAL A 421 29.63 4.14 -30.39
N SER A 422 28.33 4.37 -30.63
CA SER A 422 27.26 3.62 -29.97
C SER A 422 26.89 2.41 -30.80
N GLN A 423 26.92 1.20 -30.21
CA GLN A 423 26.60 -0.05 -30.92
C GLN A 423 25.14 -0.48 -30.70
N TYR A 424 24.62 -0.35 -29.47
CA TYR A 424 23.29 -0.83 -29.11
C TYR A 424 22.14 -0.17 -29.87
N ASN A 425 22.11 1.16 -29.92
CA ASN A 425 21.02 1.91 -30.55
C ASN A 425 21.48 2.68 -31.80
N GLN A 426 22.51 2.17 -32.50
CA GLN A 426 23.09 2.83 -33.67
C GLN A 426 22.10 3.06 -34.82
N THR A 427 21.06 2.24 -34.91
CA THR A 427 20.00 2.34 -35.92
C THR A 427 18.90 3.34 -35.55
N SER A 428 18.86 3.77 -34.29
CA SER A 428 17.89 4.74 -33.76
C SER A 428 18.41 6.17 -33.98
N GLN A 429 18.73 6.53 -35.22
CA GLN A 429 19.19 7.89 -35.53
C GLN A 429 18.03 8.88 -35.44
N TYR A 430 18.33 10.09 -34.97
CA TYR A 430 17.36 11.17 -34.85
C TYR A 430 17.92 12.45 -35.45
N THR A 431 17.14 13.11 -36.30
CA THR A 431 17.49 14.41 -36.88
C THR A 431 16.61 15.47 -36.25
N PRO A 432 17.11 16.25 -35.28
CA PRO A 432 16.30 17.25 -34.62
C PRO A 432 15.74 18.29 -35.59
N GLY A 433 14.47 18.65 -35.45
CA GLY A 433 13.88 19.76 -36.20
C GLY A 433 14.44 21.12 -35.78
N ASN A 434 14.20 22.14 -36.61
CA ASN A 434 14.68 23.50 -36.37
C ASN A 434 13.90 24.26 -35.29
N THR A 435 12.73 23.76 -34.88
CA THR A 435 11.84 24.46 -33.94
C THR A 435 11.28 23.49 -32.93
N TYR A 436 11.48 23.83 -31.66
CA TYR A 436 10.97 23.10 -30.51
C TYR A 436 10.00 23.97 -29.73
N GLN A 437 8.95 23.34 -29.21
CA GLN A 437 7.90 24.01 -28.47
C GLN A 437 7.67 23.34 -27.13
N LEU A 438 7.40 24.13 -26.09
CA LEU A 438 6.78 23.65 -24.87
C LEU A 438 5.27 23.84 -25.04
N ARG A 439 4.50 22.76 -24.91
CA ARG A 439 3.04 22.79 -25.07
C ARG A 439 2.33 22.32 -23.81
N ARG A 440 1.16 22.88 -23.52
CA ARG A 440 0.29 22.39 -22.44
C ARG A 440 -0.33 21.06 -22.82
N VAL A 441 -0.38 20.13 -21.85
CA VAL A 441 -1.05 18.84 -22.03
C VAL A 441 -2.56 18.99 -22.22
N SER A 442 -3.19 19.95 -21.53
CA SER A 442 -4.65 20.08 -21.48
C SER A 442 -5.31 20.46 -22.80
N ASP A 443 -4.66 21.29 -23.61
CA ASP A 443 -5.24 21.91 -24.81
C ASP A 443 -4.27 22.00 -26.00
N ASN A 444 -3.06 21.43 -25.88
CA ASN A 444 -2.01 21.47 -26.90
C ASN A 444 -1.55 22.90 -27.26
N SER A 445 -1.89 23.91 -26.44
CA SER A 445 -1.47 25.29 -26.67
C SER A 445 0.04 25.43 -26.52
N VAL A 446 0.66 26.20 -27.43
CA VAL A 446 2.09 26.53 -27.37
C VAL A 446 2.31 27.59 -26.31
N VAL A 447 3.16 27.30 -25.33
CA VAL A 447 3.51 28.22 -24.23
C VAL A 447 4.88 28.83 -24.43
N PHE A 448 5.77 28.11 -25.08
CA PHE A 448 7.10 28.57 -25.42
C PHE A 448 7.54 27.94 -26.73
N SER A 449 8.34 28.66 -27.51
CA SER A 449 8.96 28.17 -28.74
C SER A 449 10.40 28.65 -28.78
N GLY A 450 11.31 27.80 -29.23
CA GLY A 450 12.73 28.13 -29.32
C GLY A 450 13.48 27.18 -30.23
N THR A 451 14.79 27.40 -30.32
CA THR A 451 15.72 26.57 -31.10
C THR A 451 16.59 25.74 -30.16
N LEU A 452 17.19 24.69 -30.71
CA LEU A 452 18.13 23.84 -30.00
C LEU A 452 19.53 24.45 -29.98
N VAL A 453 20.27 24.19 -28.89
CA VAL A 453 21.70 24.50 -28.78
C VAL A 453 22.48 23.20 -28.79
N ALA A 454 23.39 23.03 -29.77
CA ALA A 454 24.26 21.86 -29.81
C ALA A 454 25.20 21.83 -28.60
N TRP A 455 25.26 20.69 -27.91
CA TRP A 455 26.19 20.50 -26.82
C TRP A 455 27.62 20.39 -27.38
N ASN A 456 28.56 21.12 -26.78
CA ASN A 456 29.98 21.13 -27.14
C ASN A 456 30.25 21.25 -28.66
N GLY A 457 29.53 22.15 -29.34
CA GLY A 457 29.68 22.35 -30.78
C GLY A 457 29.19 21.17 -31.66
N GLY A 458 28.39 20.26 -31.11
CA GLY A 458 27.89 19.08 -31.80
C GLY A 458 28.79 17.84 -31.68
N ALA A 459 29.79 17.88 -30.79
CA ALA A 459 30.65 16.73 -30.52
C ALA A 459 29.88 15.56 -29.90
N THR A 460 30.37 14.35 -30.13
CA THR A 460 29.84 13.13 -29.52
C THR A 460 30.26 13.05 -28.06
N HIS A 461 29.28 12.93 -27.15
CA HIS A 461 29.50 12.79 -25.73
C HIS A 461 29.98 11.37 -25.40
N ASN A 462 31.26 11.24 -25.07
CA ASN A 462 31.97 9.97 -24.89
C ASN A 462 31.27 8.95 -23.95
N GLN A 463 30.67 9.39 -22.84
CA GLN A 463 30.06 8.46 -21.87
C GLN A 463 28.71 7.89 -22.33
N SER A 464 28.05 8.56 -23.28
CA SER A 464 26.76 8.13 -23.84
C SER A 464 26.86 7.62 -25.27
N GLY A 465 27.92 8.01 -26.01
CA GLY A 465 28.02 7.79 -27.44
C GLY A 465 27.01 8.60 -28.28
N ASP A 466 26.40 9.65 -27.72
CA ASP A 466 25.39 10.47 -28.39
C ASP A 466 25.94 11.82 -28.87
N ARG A 467 25.44 12.31 -29.99
CA ARG A 467 25.40 13.75 -30.29
C ARG A 467 24.17 14.34 -29.62
N VAL A 468 24.34 15.49 -28.97
CA VAL A 468 23.35 16.04 -28.05
C VAL A 468 23.04 17.50 -28.33
N TRP A 469 21.79 17.87 -28.12
CA TRP A 469 21.30 19.25 -28.14
C TRP A 469 20.45 19.53 -26.90
N TRP A 470 20.46 20.79 -26.47
CA TRP A 470 19.66 21.27 -25.35
C TRP A 470 18.56 22.20 -25.83
N PHE A 471 17.35 21.96 -25.33
CA PHE A 471 16.24 22.90 -25.39
C PHE A 471 16.04 23.52 -24.00
N ASP A 472 16.37 24.81 -23.87
CA ASP A 472 16.21 25.55 -22.62
C ASP A 472 14.86 26.26 -22.59
N PHE A 473 13.99 25.81 -21.69
CA PHE A 473 12.68 26.41 -21.44
C PHE A 473 12.56 26.96 -20.02
N SER A 474 13.71 27.29 -19.40
CA SER A 474 13.79 27.91 -18.07
C SER A 474 12.93 29.17 -17.90
N PRO A 475 12.73 30.04 -18.92
CA PRO A 475 11.85 31.20 -18.80
C PRO A 475 10.40 30.87 -18.44
N VAL A 476 9.94 29.63 -18.69
CA VAL A 476 8.59 29.20 -18.31
C VAL A 476 8.58 28.82 -16.84
N THR A 477 7.92 29.63 -16.02
CA THR A 477 7.76 29.41 -14.57
C THR A 477 6.33 29.06 -14.18
N ALA A 478 5.37 29.24 -15.10
CA ALA A 478 3.96 28.98 -14.87
C ALA A 478 3.73 27.50 -14.55
N ALA A 479 3.09 27.24 -13.41
CA ALA A 479 2.78 25.87 -13.01
C ALA A 479 1.79 25.20 -13.99
N GLY A 480 1.94 23.89 -14.18
CA GLY A 480 1.07 23.09 -15.05
C GLY A 480 1.73 21.83 -15.59
N SER A 481 1.01 21.08 -16.42
CA SER A 481 1.55 19.92 -17.13
C SER A 481 1.87 20.25 -18.59
N TYR A 482 3.06 19.85 -19.00
CA TYR A 482 3.67 20.21 -20.27
C TYR A 482 4.33 19.01 -20.95
N TYR A 483 4.64 19.18 -22.23
CA TYR A 483 5.59 18.34 -22.96
C TYR A 483 6.40 19.19 -23.93
N VAL A 484 7.60 18.71 -24.27
CA VAL A 484 8.44 19.27 -25.32
C VAL A 484 8.05 18.64 -26.66
N TYR A 485 7.93 19.44 -27.71
CA TYR A 485 7.46 19.03 -29.03
C TYR A 485 8.43 19.48 -30.13
N ASP A 486 8.91 18.53 -30.92
CA ASP A 486 9.66 18.78 -32.15
C ASP A 486 8.67 18.99 -33.30
N VAL A 487 8.61 20.23 -33.78
CA VAL A 487 7.68 20.63 -34.85
C VAL A 487 8.01 19.94 -36.18
N GLY A 488 9.30 19.76 -36.48
CA GLY A 488 9.76 19.22 -37.75
C GLY A 488 9.56 17.71 -37.86
N GLN A 489 9.65 16.99 -36.73
CA GLN A 489 9.52 15.54 -36.68
C GLN A 489 8.13 15.04 -36.24
N ASN A 490 7.25 15.93 -35.79
CA ASN A 490 5.97 15.58 -35.17
C ASN A 490 6.13 14.57 -34.01
N LYS A 491 7.17 14.78 -33.19
CA LYS A 491 7.53 13.96 -32.03
C LYS A 491 7.48 14.78 -30.74
N ARG A 492 7.27 14.12 -29.61
CA ARG A 492 7.24 14.78 -28.29
C ARG A 492 7.92 13.98 -27.19
N SER A 493 8.29 14.66 -26.11
CA SER A 493 8.67 14.02 -24.85
C SER A 493 7.46 13.36 -24.17
N TYR A 494 7.75 12.62 -23.09
CA TYR A 494 6.76 12.30 -22.06
C TYR A 494 6.21 13.59 -21.41
N PRO A 495 4.98 13.57 -20.89
CA PRO A 495 4.44 14.69 -20.13
C PRO A 495 5.15 14.82 -18.77
N PHE A 496 5.29 16.05 -18.28
CA PHE A 496 5.89 16.37 -16.99
C PHE A 496 5.25 17.61 -16.35
N LEU A 497 5.57 17.92 -15.09
CA LEU A 497 5.07 19.09 -14.38
C LEU A 497 6.09 20.25 -14.34
N ILE A 498 5.58 21.49 -14.27
CA ILE A 498 6.31 22.59 -13.64
C ILE A 498 5.56 22.93 -12.37
N ALA A 499 6.19 22.76 -11.21
CA ALA A 499 5.52 22.89 -9.92
C ALA A 499 6.51 22.98 -8.75
N GLU A 500 6.17 23.74 -7.70
CA GLU A 500 7.00 23.87 -6.48
C GLU A 500 7.15 22.54 -5.72
N TYR A 501 6.18 21.63 -5.86
CA TYR A 501 6.09 20.37 -5.12
C TYR A 501 6.44 19.14 -5.98
N VAL A 502 7.06 19.35 -7.13
CA VAL A 502 7.27 18.31 -8.15
C VAL A 502 8.05 17.09 -7.62
N TYR A 503 8.86 17.26 -6.58
CA TYR A 503 9.66 16.19 -5.98
C TYR A 503 9.05 15.54 -4.73
N ASP A 504 7.86 15.97 -4.30
CA ASP A 504 7.21 15.43 -3.10
C ASP A 504 6.76 13.97 -3.31
N VAL A 505 6.11 13.70 -4.44
CA VAL A 505 5.64 12.34 -4.81
C VAL A 505 6.81 11.37 -4.90
N PRO A 506 7.86 11.62 -5.70
CA PRO A 506 8.98 10.69 -5.79
C PRO A 506 9.69 10.47 -4.45
N ALA A 507 9.91 11.51 -3.64
CA ALA A 507 10.58 11.37 -2.34
C ALA A 507 9.77 10.48 -1.36
N ARG A 508 8.46 10.68 -1.28
CA ARG A 508 7.57 9.93 -0.37
C ARG A 508 7.33 8.51 -0.85
N GLN A 509 7.15 8.33 -2.15
CA GLN A 509 6.98 6.99 -2.72
C GLN A 509 8.27 6.17 -2.56
N ALA A 510 9.44 6.79 -2.68
CA ALA A 510 10.70 6.14 -2.38
C ALA A 510 10.81 5.69 -0.92
N LEU A 511 10.34 6.50 0.03
CA LEU A 511 10.27 6.09 1.44
C LEU A 511 9.26 4.94 1.66
N ALA A 512 8.13 4.95 0.95
CA ALA A 512 7.17 3.85 0.98
C ALA A 512 7.76 2.56 0.39
N ALA A 513 8.59 2.65 -0.66
CA ALA A 513 9.31 1.50 -1.19
C ALA A 513 10.30 0.93 -0.17
N LEU A 514 11.05 1.79 0.54
CA LEU A 514 11.94 1.34 1.63
C LEU A 514 11.17 0.59 2.73
N LYS A 515 9.94 1.02 3.07
CA LYS A 515 9.06 0.29 4.02
C LYS A 515 8.76 -1.14 3.58
N MET A 516 8.77 -1.42 2.27
CA MET A 516 8.57 -2.78 1.75
C MET A 516 9.77 -3.69 2.01
N GLN A 517 10.95 -3.14 2.36
CA GLN A 517 12.11 -3.93 2.81
C GLN A 517 12.01 -4.37 4.28
N ARG A 518 11.04 -3.90 5.07
CA ARG A 518 10.93 -4.29 6.49
C ARG A 518 10.76 -5.80 6.65
N CYS A 519 11.70 -6.47 7.31
CA CYS A 519 11.65 -7.87 7.69
C CYS A 519 10.85 -8.07 8.99
N GLY A 520 10.14 -9.19 9.14
CA GLY A 520 9.42 -9.53 10.37
C GLY A 520 8.04 -8.87 10.55
N VAL A 521 7.52 -8.17 9.53
CA VAL A 521 6.19 -7.56 9.55
C VAL A 521 5.41 -7.90 8.28
N ALA A 522 4.09 -7.97 8.39
CA ALA A 522 3.23 -8.08 7.23
C ALA A 522 3.33 -6.80 6.40
N ARG A 523 3.28 -6.96 5.08
CA ARG A 523 3.43 -5.85 4.14
C ARG A 523 2.16 -5.70 3.32
N PHE A 524 1.74 -4.46 3.13
CA PHE A 524 0.59 -4.13 2.31
C PHE A 524 0.84 -2.83 1.58
N GLY A 525 0.55 -2.83 0.29
CA GLY A 525 0.53 -1.65 -0.54
C GLY A 525 -0.48 -1.78 -1.66
N GLN A 526 -1.09 -0.68 -2.04
CA GLN A 526 -2.07 -0.65 -3.12
C GLN A 526 -1.90 0.62 -3.97
N LEU A 527 -1.93 0.46 -5.28
CA LEU A 527 -1.97 1.56 -6.24
C LEU A 527 -2.95 1.21 -7.37
N GLY A 528 -4.10 1.89 -7.39
CA GLY A 528 -5.21 1.52 -8.27
C GLY A 528 -5.71 0.10 -7.98
N SER A 529 -5.75 -0.75 -9.00
CA SER A 529 -6.11 -2.17 -8.88
C SER A 529 -4.96 -3.09 -8.49
N LYS A 530 -3.72 -2.58 -8.44
CA LYS A 530 -2.52 -3.37 -8.14
C LYS A 530 -2.33 -3.45 -6.62
N ILE A 531 -2.14 -4.67 -6.11
CA ILE A 531 -2.00 -4.96 -4.68
C ILE A 531 -0.70 -5.74 -4.45
N TRP A 532 0.11 -5.24 -3.53
CA TRP A 532 1.28 -5.94 -3.00
C TRP A 532 0.97 -6.34 -1.58
N GLN A 533 0.90 -7.64 -1.32
CA GLN A 533 0.59 -8.17 0.00
C GLN A 533 1.48 -9.36 0.31
N ASP A 534 2.01 -9.37 1.53
CA ASP A 534 2.81 -10.47 2.05
C ASP A 534 2.58 -10.61 3.56
N ALA A 535 2.68 -11.85 4.05
CA ALA A 535 2.70 -12.14 5.47
C ALA A 535 4.02 -11.69 6.11
N ALA A 536 4.09 -11.68 7.44
CA ALA A 536 5.34 -11.41 8.12
C ALA A 536 6.38 -12.50 7.81
N CYS A 537 7.54 -12.11 7.28
CA CYS A 537 8.60 -13.02 6.89
C CYS A 537 9.60 -13.29 8.02
N HIS A 538 10.30 -14.42 7.94
CA HIS A 538 11.43 -14.77 8.83
C HIS A 538 11.11 -14.85 10.33
N LEU A 539 9.86 -15.17 10.70
CA LEU A 539 9.42 -15.33 12.11
C LEU A 539 9.25 -16.79 12.55
N GLY A 540 9.41 -17.75 11.64
CA GLY A 540 9.19 -19.17 11.89
C GLY A 540 10.30 -19.85 12.70
N ASN A 541 10.19 -21.17 12.83
CA ASN A 541 11.17 -21.99 13.54
C ASN A 541 12.58 -21.82 12.95
N LEU A 542 13.58 -21.61 13.82
CA LEU A 542 14.99 -21.36 13.45
C LEU A 542 15.19 -20.15 12.51
N GLN A 543 14.25 -19.21 12.44
CA GLN A 543 14.41 -17.96 11.70
C GLN A 543 14.80 -16.81 12.64
N ASP A 544 14.49 -15.56 12.31
CA ASP A 544 15.06 -14.41 13.00
C ASP A 544 14.62 -14.33 14.48
N THR A 545 13.44 -14.83 14.87
CA THR A 545 12.99 -14.89 16.28
C THR A 545 13.74 -15.93 17.11
N HIS A 546 14.27 -16.96 16.46
CA HIS A 546 14.97 -18.11 17.05
C HIS A 546 16.33 -18.32 16.36
N CYS A 547 17.05 -17.23 16.11
CA CYS A 547 18.19 -17.20 15.19
C CYS A 547 19.42 -17.85 15.83
N ARG A 548 20.13 -18.70 15.07
CA ARG A 548 21.30 -19.44 15.56
C ARG A 548 22.61 -18.73 15.21
N ASP A 549 23.63 -18.93 16.03
CA ASP A 549 25.01 -18.55 15.70
C ASP A 549 25.48 -19.36 14.49
N VAL A 550 25.92 -18.70 13.42
CA VAL A 550 26.40 -19.40 12.23
C VAL A 550 27.61 -20.30 12.52
N SER A 551 28.43 -19.95 13.51
CA SER A 551 29.66 -20.66 13.88
C SER A 551 29.42 -21.87 14.78
N ASP A 552 28.25 -21.93 15.43
CA ASP A 552 27.86 -23.01 16.34
C ASP A 552 26.34 -23.24 16.27
N PRO A 553 25.81 -23.67 15.10
CA PRO A 553 24.37 -23.66 14.83
C PRO A 553 23.59 -24.74 15.61
N ALA A 554 24.28 -25.76 16.13
CA ALA A 554 23.70 -26.81 16.95
C ALA A 554 23.49 -26.39 18.41
N ASN A 555 24.15 -25.32 18.86
CA ASN A 555 24.10 -24.89 20.24
C ASN A 555 22.88 -24.01 20.52
N SER A 556 21.85 -24.63 21.12
CA SER A 556 20.60 -23.93 21.37
C SER A 556 20.69 -22.82 22.43
N ALA A 557 21.71 -22.86 23.30
CA ALA A 557 21.95 -21.82 24.30
C ALA A 557 22.43 -20.49 23.69
N ARG A 558 22.83 -20.49 22.40
CA ARG A 558 23.19 -19.28 21.65
C ARG A 558 22.04 -18.75 20.79
N GLU A 559 20.80 -19.24 20.97
CA GLU A 559 19.64 -18.65 20.29
C GLU A 559 19.46 -17.18 20.63
N ARG A 560 19.11 -16.36 19.64
CA ARG A 560 18.80 -14.95 19.84
C ARG A 560 17.64 -14.50 18.97
N ASN A 561 16.85 -13.57 19.50
CA ASN A 561 15.86 -12.85 18.71
C ASN A 561 16.54 -11.70 17.94
N MET A 562 16.69 -11.91 16.63
CA MET A 562 17.27 -11.00 15.64
C MET A 562 16.21 -10.47 14.65
N SER A 563 14.93 -10.50 15.02
CA SER A 563 13.80 -10.07 14.17
C SER A 563 13.76 -8.56 13.93
N GLY A 564 13.07 -8.13 12.87
CA GLY A 564 12.95 -6.73 12.46
C GLY A 564 14.01 -6.31 11.45
N GLY A 565 14.16 -5.00 11.25
CA GLY A 565 15.11 -4.39 10.35
C GLY A 565 14.79 -4.58 8.86
N TRP A 566 15.68 -4.17 7.95
CA TRP A 566 15.45 -4.21 6.51
C TRP A 566 16.18 -5.35 5.82
N HIS A 567 15.53 -5.95 4.82
CA HIS A 567 16.19 -6.64 3.72
C HIS A 567 17.07 -5.63 2.99
N ASP A 568 18.35 -5.95 2.83
CA ASP A 568 19.36 -4.99 2.37
C ASP A 568 19.21 -4.61 0.90
N ALA A 569 18.92 -5.60 0.06
CA ALA A 569 18.92 -5.43 -1.37
C ALA A 569 17.84 -6.31 -2.02
N GLY A 570 18.16 -6.91 -3.17
CA GLY A 570 17.34 -7.92 -3.80
C GLY A 570 17.22 -9.20 -2.98
N ASP A 571 18.20 -9.49 -2.12
CA ASP A 571 18.17 -10.60 -1.18
C ASP A 571 17.54 -10.21 0.17
N PHE A 572 17.21 -11.23 0.97
CA PHE A 572 16.57 -11.02 2.27
C PHE A 572 17.56 -10.97 3.44
N ASN A 573 18.86 -10.85 3.16
CA ASN A 573 19.87 -10.75 4.19
C ASN A 573 19.92 -9.32 4.74
N LYS A 574 20.41 -9.18 5.97
CA LYS A 574 20.44 -7.90 6.70
C LYS A 574 21.85 -7.64 7.18
N TYR A 575 22.40 -6.45 6.91
CA TYR A 575 23.80 -6.12 7.18
C TYR A 575 23.91 -4.84 8.02
N SER A 576 24.43 -4.96 9.24
CA SER A 576 24.48 -3.85 10.20
C SER A 576 25.35 -2.69 9.72
N LEU A 577 26.40 -2.98 8.95
CA LEU A 577 27.28 -1.96 8.38
C LEU A 577 26.58 -1.15 7.28
N TYR A 578 25.70 -1.76 6.49
CA TYR A 578 25.06 -1.12 5.33
C TYR A 578 23.85 -0.29 5.77
N ALA A 579 23.16 -0.79 6.79
CA ALA A 579 22.14 -0.05 7.53
C ALA A 579 22.67 1.29 8.05
N ALA A 580 23.95 1.38 8.43
CA ALA A 580 24.52 2.61 8.98
C ALA A 580 24.49 3.78 7.98
N GLU A 581 24.86 3.57 6.72
CA GLU A 581 24.78 4.60 5.68
C GLU A 581 23.32 5.00 5.41
N ALA A 582 22.44 4.01 5.25
CA ALA A 582 21.02 4.25 5.01
C ALA A 582 20.40 5.10 6.14
N LEU A 583 20.71 4.77 7.39
CA LEU A 583 20.26 5.51 8.57
C LEU A 583 20.83 6.92 8.63
N HIS A 584 22.11 7.14 8.33
CA HIS A 584 22.66 8.49 8.24
C HIS A 584 21.88 9.33 7.21
N ASN A 585 21.55 8.77 6.05
CA ASN A 585 20.80 9.46 5.01
C ASN A 585 19.34 9.76 5.39
N LEU A 586 18.61 8.82 6.03
CA LEU A 586 17.24 9.08 6.51
C LEU A 586 17.19 10.13 7.63
N LEU A 587 18.11 10.05 8.59
CA LEU A 587 18.24 11.04 9.65
C LEU A 587 18.55 12.41 9.07
N LYS A 588 19.45 12.50 8.08
CA LYS A 588 19.73 13.75 7.36
C LYS A 588 18.53 14.23 6.54
N ALA A 589 17.80 13.36 5.86
CA ALA A 589 16.61 13.77 5.10
C ALA A 589 15.61 14.54 5.99
N TYR A 590 15.47 14.12 7.26
CA TYR A 590 14.73 14.88 8.27
C TYR A 590 15.46 16.13 8.77
N GLU A 591 16.71 16.01 9.25
CA GLU A 591 17.45 17.16 9.83
C GLU A 591 17.62 18.34 8.86
N GLU A 592 17.78 18.05 7.57
CA GLU A 592 18.06 19.03 6.53
C GLU A 592 16.80 19.72 6.01
N ASN A 593 15.65 19.06 6.12
CA ASN A 593 14.37 19.60 5.68
C ASN A 593 13.20 19.14 6.59
N PRO A 594 13.22 19.45 7.90
CA PRO A 594 12.26 18.90 8.85
C PRO A 594 10.85 19.42 8.60
N ALA A 595 10.73 20.64 8.06
CA ALA A 595 9.46 21.21 7.65
C ALA A 595 8.77 20.34 6.58
N SER A 596 9.53 19.72 5.68
CA SER A 596 8.98 18.84 4.65
C SER A 596 8.49 17.48 5.18
N TRP A 597 8.87 17.12 6.42
CA TRP A 597 8.61 15.84 7.06
C TRP A 597 7.87 15.99 8.38
N THR A 598 6.64 16.42 8.29
CA THR A 598 5.78 16.62 9.43
C THR A 598 5.05 15.35 9.85
N ALA A 599 4.62 15.33 11.11
CA ALA A 599 3.81 14.29 11.69
C ALA A 599 2.77 14.90 12.63
N ALA A 600 1.72 14.13 12.93
CA ALA A 600 0.77 14.48 13.98
C ALA A 600 1.48 14.57 15.33
N ALA A 601 0.94 15.39 16.25
CA ALA A 601 1.47 15.51 17.60
C ALA A 601 1.56 14.12 18.27
N GLY A 602 2.73 13.80 18.84
CA GLY A 602 3.00 12.49 19.45
C GLY A 602 3.41 11.38 18.47
N SER A 603 3.49 11.65 17.16
CA SER A 603 4.00 10.71 16.15
C SER A 603 5.38 11.12 15.63
N LEU A 604 6.15 10.15 15.13
CA LEU A 604 7.43 10.43 14.47
C LEU A 604 7.20 10.88 13.02
N PRO A 605 7.95 11.88 12.53
CA PRO A 605 8.15 12.14 11.09
C PRO A 605 8.47 10.86 10.33
N ALA A 606 7.92 10.70 9.12
CA ALA A 606 8.02 9.43 8.37
C ALA A 606 9.47 8.90 8.19
N PRO A 607 10.50 9.72 7.87
CA PRO A 607 11.88 9.22 7.81
C PRO A 607 12.41 8.75 9.17
N LEU A 608 11.97 9.37 10.27
CA LEU A 608 12.35 8.98 11.62
C LEU A 608 11.59 7.76 12.12
N GLU A 609 10.31 7.61 11.76
CA GLU A 609 9.54 6.39 12.00
C GLU A 609 10.24 5.20 11.32
N GLU A 610 10.67 5.38 10.07
CA GLU A 610 11.40 4.34 9.35
C GLU A 610 12.76 4.07 9.97
N ALA A 611 13.54 5.12 10.28
CA ALA A 611 14.82 4.96 10.96
C ALA A 611 14.69 4.22 12.31
N ALA A 612 13.64 4.47 13.08
CA ALA A 612 13.40 3.78 14.35
C ALA A 612 13.24 2.26 14.16
N TYR A 613 12.58 1.82 13.08
CA TYR A 613 12.40 0.40 12.78
C TYR A 613 13.73 -0.35 12.62
N GLU A 614 14.69 0.27 11.93
CA GLU A 614 16.03 -0.30 11.75
C GLU A 614 16.92 -0.14 12.98
N LEU A 615 16.82 1.00 13.68
CA LEU A 615 17.55 1.23 14.94
C LEU A 615 17.17 0.18 16.01
N ASP A 616 15.90 -0.20 16.09
CA ASP A 616 15.42 -1.26 16.97
C ASP A 616 16.03 -2.62 16.63
N TRP A 617 16.28 -2.89 15.35
CA TRP A 617 17.01 -4.08 14.93
C TRP A 617 18.50 -3.99 15.28
N LEU A 618 19.16 -2.85 15.03
CA LEU A 618 20.57 -2.65 15.40
C LEU A 618 20.81 -2.78 16.91
N LEU A 619 19.84 -2.38 17.75
CA LEU A 619 19.90 -2.58 19.20
C LEU A 619 19.91 -4.08 19.57
N LYS A 620 19.17 -4.93 18.83
CA LYS A 620 19.23 -6.39 19.01
C LYS A 620 20.55 -6.99 18.51
N MET A 621 21.18 -6.34 17.53
CA MET A 621 22.48 -6.74 16.99
C MET A 621 23.66 -6.34 17.90
N GLN A 622 23.43 -5.54 18.93
CA GLN A 622 24.45 -5.18 19.91
C GLN A 622 24.43 -6.13 21.11
N ASP A 623 25.59 -6.70 21.45
CA ASP A 623 25.75 -7.47 22.70
C ASP A 623 25.92 -6.53 23.90
N SER A 624 25.72 -7.06 25.11
CA SER A 624 25.83 -6.30 26.37
C SER A 624 27.22 -5.69 26.63
N ASP A 625 28.28 -6.18 25.97
CA ASP A 625 29.63 -5.61 26.05
C ASP A 625 29.88 -4.49 25.02
N GLY A 626 28.88 -4.18 24.18
CA GLY A 626 28.90 -3.11 23.19
C GLY A 626 29.25 -3.55 21.77
N ARG A 627 29.77 -4.77 21.55
CA ARG A 627 30.10 -5.25 20.20
C ARG A 627 28.86 -5.37 19.34
N VAL A 628 28.98 -5.09 18.04
CA VAL A 628 27.84 -5.19 17.10
C VAL A 628 28.07 -6.30 16.08
N ARG A 629 27.09 -7.20 15.98
CA ARG A 629 27.04 -8.31 15.03
C ARG A 629 26.91 -7.79 13.60
N CYS A 630 27.56 -8.43 12.63
CA CYS A 630 27.66 -7.87 11.27
C CYS A 630 26.47 -8.19 10.36
N LYS A 631 25.86 -9.37 10.50
CA LYS A 631 24.93 -9.91 9.49
C LYS A 631 23.90 -10.86 10.11
N VAL A 632 22.67 -10.83 9.60
CA VAL A 632 21.64 -11.87 9.76
C VAL A 632 21.24 -12.38 8.39
N SER A 633 21.35 -13.69 8.16
CA SER A 633 21.32 -14.25 6.81
C SER A 633 21.05 -15.74 6.79
N ILE A 634 20.62 -16.25 5.63
CA ILE A 634 20.78 -17.68 5.31
C ILE A 634 22.25 -17.98 4.97
N LYS A 635 22.58 -19.26 4.72
CA LYS A 635 23.81 -19.61 3.99
C LYS A 635 23.57 -19.45 2.49
N GLY A 636 24.48 -18.79 1.77
CA GLY A 636 24.31 -18.43 0.35
C GLY A 636 23.35 -17.25 0.10
N TYR A 637 22.72 -17.22 -1.09
CA TYR A 637 21.92 -16.08 -1.59
C TYR A 637 20.47 -16.42 -2.00
N GLY A 638 19.99 -17.62 -1.70
CA GLY A 638 18.63 -18.00 -2.08
C GLY A 638 17.54 -17.08 -1.51
N THR A 639 16.52 -16.82 -2.31
CA THR A 639 15.32 -16.03 -1.95
C THR A 639 14.03 -16.83 -2.18
N SER A 640 12.87 -16.27 -1.85
CA SER A 640 11.54 -16.84 -2.07
C SER A 640 10.54 -15.72 -2.34
N SER A 641 9.56 -15.94 -3.22
CA SER A 641 8.55 -14.94 -3.57
C SER A 641 7.15 -15.42 -3.20
N PRO A 642 6.38 -14.66 -2.38
CA PRO A 642 6.80 -13.46 -1.62
C PRO A 642 7.68 -13.82 -0.40
N PRO A 643 8.34 -12.85 0.27
CA PRO A 643 9.27 -13.10 1.37
C PRO A 643 8.69 -13.90 2.53
N GLY A 644 7.39 -13.76 2.83
CA GLY A 644 6.67 -14.51 3.86
C GLY A 644 6.63 -16.03 3.63
N THR A 645 6.97 -16.50 2.42
CA THR A 645 7.09 -17.92 2.08
C THR A 645 8.48 -18.51 2.34
N ASP A 646 9.47 -17.68 2.67
CA ASP A 646 10.81 -18.15 2.98
C ASP A 646 10.82 -18.84 4.36
N THR A 647 10.97 -20.16 4.36
CA THR A 647 11.05 -20.97 5.59
C THR A 647 12.46 -21.41 5.94
N ARG A 648 13.49 -20.93 5.21
CA ARG A 648 14.88 -21.36 5.46
C ARG A 648 15.36 -20.85 6.82
N GLN A 649 16.26 -21.63 7.42
CA GLN A 649 16.93 -21.27 8.65
C GLN A 649 17.76 -20.00 8.47
N ARG A 650 17.71 -19.12 9.47
CA ARG A 650 18.46 -17.87 9.53
C ARG A 650 19.55 -17.97 10.60
N PHE A 651 20.67 -17.33 10.32
CA PHE A 651 21.84 -17.29 11.20
C PHE A 651 22.29 -15.87 11.42
N TYR A 652 22.82 -15.58 12.61
CA TYR A 652 23.54 -14.34 12.86
C TYR A 652 25.05 -14.61 12.84
N GLY A 653 25.80 -13.61 12.36
CA GLY A 653 27.26 -13.67 12.24
C GLY A 653 28.01 -13.10 13.44
N GLY A 654 29.34 -13.24 13.43
CA GLY A 654 30.24 -12.57 14.37
C GLY A 654 30.16 -11.04 14.32
N ALA A 655 30.88 -10.39 15.24
CA ALA A 655 31.03 -8.93 15.27
C ALA A 655 32.32 -8.49 14.55
N SER A 656 32.39 -7.22 14.16
CA SER A 656 33.62 -6.59 13.68
C SER A 656 33.80 -5.19 14.25
N THR A 657 35.05 -4.74 14.35
CA THR A 657 35.40 -3.39 14.78
C THR A 657 34.83 -2.34 13.84
N LEU A 658 34.90 -2.61 12.53
CA LEU A 658 34.39 -1.72 11.47
C LEU A 658 32.89 -1.48 11.65
N THR A 659 32.11 -2.57 11.72
CA THR A 659 30.66 -2.52 11.94
C THR A 659 30.33 -1.83 13.26
N THR A 660 31.08 -2.12 14.32
CA THR A 660 30.80 -1.57 15.65
C THR A 660 31.02 -0.05 15.69
N TYR A 661 32.06 0.48 15.05
CA TYR A 661 32.22 1.94 14.92
C TYR A 661 31.14 2.57 14.05
N ALA A 662 30.79 1.95 12.93
CA ALA A 662 29.70 2.43 12.07
C ALA A 662 28.39 2.52 12.85
N VAL A 663 28.02 1.48 13.59
CA VAL A 663 26.79 1.48 14.38
C VAL A 663 26.85 2.44 15.57
N ALA A 664 28.03 2.63 16.18
CA ALA A 664 28.22 3.67 17.19
C ALA A 664 27.92 5.08 16.64
N SER A 665 28.31 5.38 15.38
CA SER A 665 28.06 6.69 14.79
C SER A 665 26.58 6.96 14.52
N VAL A 666 25.84 5.97 14.00
CA VAL A 666 24.41 6.12 13.77
C VAL A 666 23.63 6.16 15.09
N PHE A 667 23.96 5.36 16.11
CA PHE A 667 23.31 5.51 17.42
C PHE A 667 23.53 6.90 18.01
N ALA A 668 24.74 7.47 17.87
CA ALA A 668 25.01 8.83 18.34
C ALA A 668 24.26 9.90 17.53
N HIS A 669 24.20 9.73 16.21
CA HIS A 669 23.44 10.60 15.32
C HIS A 669 21.94 10.57 15.66
N ALA A 670 21.36 9.37 15.76
CA ALA A 670 19.96 9.15 16.08
C ALA A 670 19.63 9.68 17.49
N ALA A 671 20.44 9.42 18.51
CA ALA A 671 20.20 9.95 19.85
C ALA A 671 20.09 11.49 19.85
N SER A 672 20.87 12.17 19.01
CA SER A 672 20.80 13.63 18.85
C SER A 672 19.50 14.10 18.19
N VAL A 673 18.96 13.33 17.24
CA VAL A 673 17.74 13.67 16.49
C VAL A 673 16.48 13.29 17.27
N PHE A 674 16.44 12.11 17.87
CA PHE A 674 15.28 11.59 18.60
C PHE A 674 15.07 12.26 19.97
N GLY A 675 16.07 12.97 20.50
CA GLY A 675 15.98 13.63 21.81
C GLY A 675 14.81 14.61 21.93
N SER A 676 14.38 15.24 20.83
CA SER A 676 13.21 16.14 20.81
C SER A 676 11.85 15.41 20.76
N PHE A 677 11.85 14.10 20.53
CA PHE A 677 10.63 13.28 20.38
C PHE A 677 10.46 12.30 21.54
N SER A 678 11.54 11.65 21.97
CA SER A 678 11.55 10.67 23.06
C SER A 678 12.89 10.67 23.77
N ALA A 679 12.93 11.28 24.96
CA ALA A 679 14.11 11.28 25.80
C ALA A 679 14.54 9.86 26.20
N THR A 680 13.58 8.97 26.46
CA THR A 680 13.85 7.56 26.83
C THR A 680 14.55 6.82 25.70
N TYR A 681 14.04 6.95 24.47
CA TYR A 681 14.64 6.29 23.32
C TYR A 681 16.02 6.88 22.99
N ALA A 682 16.15 8.21 23.01
CA ALA A 682 17.42 8.88 22.83
C ALA A 682 18.48 8.45 23.87
N ASN A 683 18.09 8.27 25.14
CA ASN A 683 19.00 7.78 26.19
C ASN A 683 19.43 6.32 25.98
N THR A 684 18.53 5.48 25.45
CA THR A 684 18.85 4.10 25.05
C THR A 684 19.94 4.11 23.98
N LEU A 685 19.72 4.87 22.90
CA LEU A 685 20.67 5.01 21.79
C LEU A 685 21.99 5.66 22.25
N LYS A 686 21.94 6.67 23.13
CA LYS A 686 23.13 7.31 23.71
C LYS A 686 24.00 6.32 24.49
N THR A 687 23.38 5.43 25.25
CA THR A 687 24.09 4.39 26.01
C THR A 687 24.70 3.36 25.08
N ALA A 688 23.91 2.87 24.12
CA ALA A 688 24.33 1.94 23.07
C ALA A 688 25.53 2.47 22.26
N ALA A 689 25.50 3.74 21.84
CA ALA A 689 26.59 4.40 21.11
C ALA A 689 27.90 4.42 21.90
N ARG A 690 27.83 4.74 23.20
CA ARG A 690 29.01 4.78 24.08
C ARG A 690 29.61 3.40 24.31
N GLN A 691 28.77 2.38 24.50
CA GLN A 691 29.23 0.99 24.65
C GLN A 691 29.90 0.48 23.38
N ALA A 692 29.30 0.71 22.21
CA ALA A 692 29.88 0.34 20.92
C ALA A 692 31.24 1.00 20.70
N TRP A 693 31.34 2.32 20.94
CA TRP A 693 32.61 3.02 20.86
C TRP A 693 33.68 2.41 21.78
N ASN A 694 33.35 2.18 23.05
CA ASN A 694 34.29 1.66 24.04
C ASN A 694 34.79 0.27 23.62
N TRP A 695 33.90 -0.60 23.14
CA TRP A 695 34.28 -1.92 22.65
C TRP A 695 35.19 -1.84 21.43
N ALA A 696 34.82 -1.05 20.41
CA ALA A 696 35.58 -0.95 19.17
C ALA A 696 36.97 -0.34 19.40
N LYS A 697 37.08 0.63 20.32
CA LYS A 697 38.36 1.21 20.73
C LYS A 697 39.25 0.20 21.46
N ALA A 698 38.69 -0.64 22.33
CA ALA A 698 39.43 -1.68 23.02
C ALA A 698 39.81 -2.86 22.11
N ASN A 699 39.08 -3.05 21.01
CA ASN A 699 39.23 -4.19 20.10
C ASN A 699 39.46 -3.69 18.65
N PRO A 700 40.60 -3.06 18.31
CA PRO A 700 40.79 -2.37 17.03
C PRO A 700 40.92 -3.30 15.80
N ASN A 701 41.15 -4.59 16.01
CA ASN A 701 41.56 -5.54 14.96
C ASN A 701 40.59 -6.72 14.75
N VAL A 702 39.35 -6.62 15.22
CA VAL A 702 38.36 -7.70 15.04
C VAL A 702 37.74 -7.59 13.64
N ILE A 703 37.89 -8.66 12.86
CA ILE A 703 37.42 -8.77 11.47
C ILE A 703 36.32 -9.82 11.41
N PHE A 704 35.29 -9.56 10.62
CA PHE A 704 34.21 -10.51 10.40
C PHE A 704 34.65 -11.73 9.59
N ASP A 705 34.40 -12.92 10.14
CA ASP A 705 34.56 -14.19 9.42
C ASP A 705 33.24 -14.59 8.73
N ASN A 706 33.24 -14.54 7.41
CA ASN A 706 32.11 -14.91 6.56
C ASN A 706 32.14 -16.38 6.11
N THR A 707 33.22 -17.12 6.39
CA THR A 707 33.37 -18.52 5.93
C THR A 707 32.22 -19.44 6.36
N PRO A 708 31.61 -19.30 7.56
CA PRO A 708 30.50 -20.17 7.97
C PRO A 708 29.20 -19.99 7.16
N PHE A 709 29.06 -18.88 6.42
CA PHE A 709 27.91 -18.59 5.56
C PHE A 709 28.05 -19.14 4.13
N LEU A 710 29.22 -19.66 3.75
CA LEU A 710 29.47 -20.20 2.42
C LEU A 710 28.75 -21.56 2.23
N ILE A 711 28.40 -21.88 0.98
CA ILE A 711 27.89 -23.19 0.56
C ILE A 711 28.81 -23.78 -0.51
N ASN A 712 28.91 -25.11 -0.60
CA ASN A 712 29.78 -25.75 -1.59
C ASN A 712 29.36 -25.36 -3.02
N GLY A 713 30.21 -24.60 -3.72
CA GLY A 713 29.96 -24.11 -5.08
C GLY A 713 29.21 -22.78 -5.18
N GLY A 714 28.84 -22.14 -4.07
CA GLY A 714 28.18 -20.83 -4.04
C GLY A 714 28.79 -19.86 -3.02
N GLY A 715 28.79 -18.56 -3.34
CA GLY A 715 29.31 -17.51 -2.44
C GLY A 715 28.34 -17.09 -1.34
N SER A 716 28.84 -16.34 -0.36
CA SER A 716 28.07 -15.47 0.54
C SER A 716 28.81 -14.14 0.63
N PHE A 717 28.08 -13.03 0.78
CA PHE A 717 28.68 -11.72 0.79
C PHE A 717 29.33 -11.41 2.15
N ASN A 718 30.59 -10.95 2.13
CA ASN A 718 31.30 -10.48 3.32
C ASN A 718 31.17 -8.95 3.47
N PRO A 719 30.40 -8.44 4.45
CA PRO A 719 30.20 -7.00 4.63
C PRO A 719 31.47 -6.22 4.96
N ASP A 720 32.47 -6.83 5.63
CA ASP A 720 33.71 -6.13 6.00
C ASP A 720 34.65 -5.93 4.80
N ASN A 721 34.60 -6.79 3.78
CA ASN A 721 35.49 -6.73 2.61
C ASN A 721 34.79 -6.20 1.35
N GLY A 722 33.49 -6.45 1.23
CA GLY A 722 32.77 -6.24 -0.02
C GLY A 722 32.39 -4.78 -0.34
N ILE A 723 32.32 -3.88 0.65
CA ILE A 723 32.08 -2.44 0.37
C ILE A 723 33.27 -1.82 -0.37
N TYR A 724 34.49 -2.23 -0.02
CA TYR A 724 35.69 -1.50 -0.40
C TYR A 724 36.62 -2.28 -1.33
N GLY A 725 36.13 -3.38 -1.92
CA GLY A 725 36.81 -4.12 -2.98
C GLY A 725 38.00 -4.99 -2.56
N ASP A 726 38.62 -4.73 -1.40
CA ASP A 726 39.71 -5.56 -0.85
C ASP A 726 39.93 -5.39 0.67
N ALA A 727 40.84 -6.21 1.22
CA ALA A 727 41.20 -6.23 2.64
C ALA A 727 42.00 -4.99 3.09
N ALA A 728 42.73 -4.33 2.18
CA ALA A 728 43.52 -3.14 2.50
C ALA A 728 42.62 -1.92 2.72
N ASN A 729 41.62 -1.73 1.85
CA ASN A 729 40.62 -0.69 2.01
C ASN A 729 39.76 -0.93 3.26
N SER A 730 39.35 -2.18 3.53
CA SER A 730 38.67 -2.53 4.79
C SER A 730 39.45 -2.08 6.03
N SER A 731 40.77 -2.27 6.04
CA SER A 731 41.65 -1.81 7.12
C SER A 731 41.65 -0.28 7.27
N TYR A 732 41.69 0.46 6.17
CA TYR A 732 41.61 1.92 6.18
C TYR A 732 40.29 2.43 6.77
N TYR A 733 39.17 1.85 6.36
CA TYR A 733 37.86 2.24 6.88
C TYR A 733 37.69 1.89 8.37
N ARG A 734 38.26 0.76 8.81
CA ARG A 734 38.24 0.31 10.21
C ARG A 734 39.09 1.19 11.13
N SER A 735 40.25 1.65 10.65
CA SER A 735 41.24 2.37 11.46
C SER A 735 41.11 3.90 11.39
N ILE A 736 40.62 4.44 10.28
CA ILE A 736 40.55 5.89 10.04
C ILE A 736 39.11 6.37 9.87
N ILE A 737 38.37 5.86 8.86
CA ILE A 737 37.09 6.47 8.46
C ILE A 737 36.03 6.34 9.55
N TYR A 738 35.60 5.12 9.91
CA TYR A 738 34.49 4.97 10.86
C TYR A 738 34.81 5.39 12.30
N PRO A 739 36.04 5.22 12.83
CA PRO A 739 36.41 5.85 14.10
C PRO A 739 36.27 7.38 14.04
N THR A 740 36.64 8.02 12.91
CA THR A 740 36.44 9.48 12.73
C THR A 740 34.96 9.84 12.67
N VAL A 741 34.16 9.09 11.90
CA VAL A 741 32.70 9.30 11.80
C VAL A 741 32.03 9.17 13.17
N ALA A 742 32.32 8.09 13.90
CA ALA A 742 31.78 7.85 15.24
C ALA A 742 32.20 8.94 16.23
N ALA A 743 33.48 9.33 16.23
CA ALA A 743 33.99 10.38 17.10
C ALA A 743 33.29 11.73 16.87
N ALA A 744 33.01 12.10 15.61
CA ALA A 744 32.30 13.34 15.29
C ALA A 744 30.87 13.37 15.85
N TYR A 745 30.10 12.30 15.62
CA TYR A 745 28.71 12.22 16.09
C TYR A 745 28.62 12.04 17.61
N LEU A 746 29.54 11.29 18.23
CA LEU A 746 29.63 11.18 19.69
C LEU A 746 30.01 12.53 20.32
N PHE A 747 30.95 13.26 19.74
CA PHE A 747 31.28 14.61 20.20
C PHE A 747 30.08 15.55 20.10
N ARG A 748 29.35 15.53 18.98
CA ARG A 748 28.10 16.28 18.83
C ARG A 748 27.07 15.93 19.92
N LEU A 749 26.94 14.65 20.26
CA LEU A 749 25.95 14.17 21.25
C LEU A 749 26.32 14.53 22.70
N PHE A 750 27.60 14.44 23.06
CA PHE A 750 28.08 14.59 24.44
C PHE A 750 28.64 15.98 24.77
N GLY A 751 28.90 16.83 23.76
CA GLY A 751 29.45 18.17 23.94
C GLY A 751 30.88 18.17 24.49
N ALA A 752 31.37 19.36 24.90
CA ALA A 752 32.74 19.50 25.41
C ALA A 752 33.03 18.71 26.70
N THR A 753 32.09 18.68 27.65
CA THR A 753 32.33 18.11 28.99
C THR A 753 32.45 16.59 28.95
N ASP A 754 31.43 15.89 28.44
CA ASP A 754 31.39 14.43 28.43
C ASP A 754 31.95 13.82 27.13
N GLY A 755 32.32 14.69 26.18
CA GLY A 755 32.80 14.31 24.85
C GLY A 755 34.26 14.68 24.55
N ALA A 756 35.02 15.18 25.52
CA ALA A 756 36.44 15.54 25.35
C ALA A 756 37.27 14.40 24.72
N ALA A 757 37.06 13.16 25.14
CA ALA A 757 37.76 12.00 24.58
C ALA A 757 37.39 11.72 23.11
N TYR A 758 36.15 11.97 22.71
CA TYR A 758 35.70 11.83 21.32
C TYR A 758 36.27 12.96 20.46
N LYS A 759 36.30 14.19 20.99
CA LYS A 759 36.96 15.33 20.36
C LYS A 759 38.43 15.00 20.06
N THR A 760 39.19 14.59 21.06
CA THR A 760 40.62 14.23 20.87
C THR A 760 40.78 13.10 19.86
N ALA A 761 39.93 12.07 19.91
CA ALA A 761 39.99 10.98 18.93
C ALA A 761 39.73 11.46 17.50
N PHE A 762 38.73 12.33 17.29
CA PHE A 762 38.46 12.94 16.00
C PHE A 762 39.66 13.77 15.51
N GLU A 763 40.20 14.64 16.37
CA GLU A 763 41.28 15.56 16.01
C GLU A 763 42.59 14.85 15.62
N ASN A 764 42.83 13.66 16.18
CA ASN A 764 43.98 12.84 15.82
C ASN A 764 43.82 12.14 14.46
N LEU A 765 42.59 11.96 13.97
CA LEU A 765 42.29 11.12 12.80
C LEU A 765 41.81 11.91 11.58
N TYR A 766 41.08 13.03 11.76
CA TYR A 766 40.37 13.70 10.66
C TYR A 766 41.30 14.10 9.51
N GLY A 767 42.54 14.53 9.83
CA GLY A 767 43.55 14.89 8.86
C GLY A 767 43.98 13.73 7.96
N GLN A 768 43.83 12.48 8.41
CA GLN A 768 44.22 11.26 7.68
C GLN A 768 43.11 10.75 6.73
N THR A 769 41.93 11.37 6.76
CA THR A 769 40.81 11.00 5.90
C THR A 769 41.08 11.41 4.45
N SER A 770 40.68 10.59 3.48
CA SER A 770 40.92 10.84 2.06
C SER A 770 40.44 12.23 1.59
N PRO A 771 39.27 12.75 2.03
CA PRO A 771 38.85 14.10 1.68
C PRO A 771 39.80 15.21 2.15
N LEU A 772 40.52 15.01 3.26
CA LEU A 772 41.46 16.00 3.81
C LEU A 772 42.86 15.86 3.20
N GLN A 773 43.24 14.65 2.81
CA GLN A 773 44.47 14.34 2.08
C GLN A 773 44.37 14.67 0.58
N TRP A 774 43.16 14.88 0.06
CA TRP A 774 42.95 15.25 -1.33
C TRP A 774 43.65 16.58 -1.69
N THR A 775 44.20 16.61 -2.90
CA THR A 775 44.91 17.75 -3.49
C THR A 775 44.10 18.33 -4.64
N ALA A 776 44.01 19.66 -4.70
CA ALA A 776 43.30 20.36 -5.77
C ALA A 776 43.81 19.96 -7.16
N GLY A 777 42.89 19.65 -8.06
CA GLY A 777 43.20 19.17 -9.41
C GLY A 777 43.50 17.67 -9.52
N ALA A 778 43.53 16.91 -8.42
CA ALA A 778 43.63 15.46 -8.48
C ALA A 778 42.27 14.82 -8.82
N ASP A 779 42.25 13.89 -9.77
CA ASP A 779 41.05 13.14 -10.18
C ASP A 779 40.57 12.09 -9.13
N ALA A 780 41.18 12.07 -7.95
CA ALA A 780 40.91 11.12 -6.85
C ALA A 780 39.64 11.43 -6.01
N TYR A 781 38.68 12.16 -6.57
CA TYR A 781 37.37 12.37 -5.94
C TYR A 781 36.48 11.13 -6.06
N PHE A 782 35.79 10.76 -4.97
CA PHE A 782 34.80 9.69 -4.96
C PHE A 782 33.47 10.13 -4.31
N PRO A 783 32.31 9.85 -4.96
CA PRO A 783 30.99 10.16 -4.41
C PRO A 783 30.69 9.50 -3.05
N ASP A 784 31.21 8.30 -2.81
CA ASP A 784 31.01 7.51 -1.58
C ASP A 784 31.61 8.16 -0.32
N TRP A 785 32.41 9.23 -0.46
CA TRP A 785 32.89 10.05 0.66
C TRP A 785 31.78 10.83 1.40
N GLN A 786 30.52 10.74 0.96
CA GLN A 786 29.40 11.48 1.52
C GLN A 786 29.29 11.36 3.06
N VAL A 787 29.34 10.16 3.64
CA VAL A 787 29.16 9.95 5.09
C VAL A 787 30.31 10.58 5.91
N ILE A 788 31.55 10.45 5.44
CA ILE A 788 32.70 11.07 6.14
C ILE A 788 32.67 12.59 6.00
N LEU A 789 32.28 13.14 4.85
CA LEU A 789 32.10 14.58 4.66
C LEU A 789 31.00 15.15 5.57
N ASP A 790 29.88 14.45 5.71
CA ASP A 790 28.83 14.79 6.69
C ASP A 790 29.39 14.84 8.12
N ALA A 791 30.21 13.86 8.51
CA ALA A 791 30.81 13.78 9.84
C ALA A 791 31.84 14.89 10.09
N LEU A 792 32.69 15.19 9.11
CA LEU A 792 33.68 16.27 9.18
C LEU A 792 33.00 17.63 9.41
N LEU A 793 31.92 17.92 8.67
CA LEU A 793 31.15 19.15 8.87
C LEU A 793 30.33 19.12 10.16
N THR A 794 29.84 17.96 10.57
CA THR A 794 29.20 17.77 11.87
C THR A 794 30.14 18.18 13.02
N TYR A 795 31.40 17.76 12.97
CA TYR A 795 32.42 18.25 13.90
C TYR A 795 32.66 19.75 13.74
N ALA A 796 32.94 20.22 12.52
CA ALA A 796 33.30 21.62 12.28
C ALA A 796 32.21 22.61 12.76
N ASN A 797 30.94 22.21 12.71
CA ASN A 797 29.79 23.01 13.15
C ASN A 797 29.43 22.84 14.62
N ALA A 798 30.08 21.93 15.35
CA ALA A 798 29.85 21.81 16.79
C ALA A 798 30.36 23.07 17.52
N PRO A 799 29.63 23.60 18.53
CA PRO A 799 30.00 24.83 19.22
C PRO A 799 31.41 24.84 19.82
N ASP A 800 31.87 23.69 20.32
CA ASP A 800 33.15 23.53 21.01
C ASP A 800 34.26 22.92 20.13
N ALA A 801 34.04 22.88 18.82
CA ALA A 801 35.05 22.43 17.85
C ALA A 801 36.28 23.34 17.88
N THR A 802 37.47 22.76 17.72
CA THR A 802 38.69 23.58 17.63
C THR A 802 38.66 24.45 16.38
N PRO A 803 38.72 25.80 16.49
CA PRO A 803 38.48 26.70 15.37
C PRO A 803 39.41 26.48 14.17
N ALA A 804 40.68 26.15 14.42
CA ALA A 804 41.66 25.85 13.37
C ALA A 804 41.27 24.60 12.57
N HIS A 805 40.87 23.52 13.26
CA HIS A 805 40.43 22.27 12.62
C HIS A 805 39.13 22.48 11.84
N ALA A 806 38.16 23.19 12.42
CA ALA A 806 36.89 23.51 11.77
C ALA A 806 37.11 24.34 10.49
N THR A 807 38.02 25.32 10.54
CA THR A 807 38.41 26.14 9.37
C THR A 807 39.09 25.29 8.30
N ALA A 808 40.04 24.44 8.68
CA ALA A 808 40.73 23.55 7.74
C ALA A 808 39.76 22.60 7.01
N ILE A 809 38.82 22.01 7.74
CA ILE A 809 37.77 21.15 7.19
C ILE A 809 36.91 21.91 6.17
N ARG A 810 36.38 23.09 6.54
CA ARG A 810 35.54 23.90 5.65
C ARG A 810 36.29 24.31 4.40
N ASN A 811 37.54 24.78 4.53
CA ASN A 811 38.36 25.20 3.40
C ASN A 811 38.65 24.05 2.44
N LYS A 812 39.02 22.87 2.97
CA LYS A 812 39.26 21.67 2.16
C LYS A 812 38.00 21.19 1.45
N PHE A 813 36.86 21.17 2.15
CA PHE A 813 35.60 20.76 1.54
C PHE A 813 35.13 21.76 0.46
N THR A 814 35.23 23.07 0.71
CA THR A 814 34.95 24.09 -0.30
C THR A 814 35.82 23.88 -1.53
N ALA A 815 37.14 23.75 -1.35
CA ALA A 815 38.06 23.51 -2.46
C ALA A 815 37.71 22.21 -3.23
N LEU A 816 37.41 21.11 -2.54
CA LEU A 816 37.01 19.84 -3.16
C LEU A 816 35.84 20.02 -4.14
N VAL A 817 34.80 20.72 -3.72
CA VAL A 817 33.59 20.91 -4.51
C VAL A 817 33.76 21.97 -5.61
N THR A 818 34.53 23.04 -5.36
CA THR A 818 34.63 24.18 -6.28
C THR A 818 35.83 24.15 -7.22
N THR A 819 36.86 23.32 -6.97
CA THR A 819 38.10 23.30 -7.77
C THR A 819 38.47 21.93 -8.34
N SER A 820 37.81 20.84 -7.92
CA SER A 820 37.99 19.55 -8.61
C SER A 820 37.48 19.62 -10.05
N SER A 821 37.99 18.75 -10.93
CA SER A 821 37.47 18.59 -12.31
C SER A 821 36.01 18.09 -12.36
N LYS A 822 35.46 17.70 -11.20
CA LYS A 822 34.15 17.03 -11.03
C LYS A 822 33.17 17.99 -10.34
N LEU A 823 31.98 17.52 -9.96
CA LEU A 823 31.00 18.32 -9.19
C LEU A 823 30.67 19.67 -9.85
N LEU A 824 30.91 20.81 -9.17
CA LEU A 824 30.50 22.12 -9.65
C LEU A 824 31.26 22.54 -10.92
N PRO A 825 32.60 22.42 -11.01
CA PRO A 825 33.30 22.67 -12.27
C PRO A 825 32.82 21.81 -13.45
N ALA A 826 32.50 20.53 -13.26
CA ALA A 826 31.95 19.70 -14.33
C ALA A 826 30.60 20.23 -14.85
N PHE A 827 29.77 20.75 -13.95
CA PHE A 827 28.52 21.41 -14.33
C PHE A 827 28.75 22.72 -15.09
N LEU A 828 29.60 23.61 -14.56
CA LEU A 828 29.90 24.90 -15.18
C LEU A 828 30.55 24.76 -16.55
N ASN A 829 31.45 23.79 -16.70
CA ASN A 829 32.14 23.46 -17.95
C ASN A 829 31.29 22.62 -18.92
N ARG A 830 30.05 22.25 -18.53
CA ARG A 830 29.15 21.42 -19.33
C ARG A 830 29.79 20.07 -19.73
N THR A 831 30.60 19.49 -18.84
CA THR A 831 31.39 18.27 -19.13
C THR A 831 30.52 17.07 -19.49
N ASP A 832 29.32 16.96 -18.89
CA ASP A 832 28.34 15.92 -19.20
C ASP A 832 27.15 16.51 -19.93
N ALA A 833 26.83 15.95 -21.10
CA ALA A 833 25.69 16.36 -21.91
C ALA A 833 24.34 16.13 -21.21
N TYR A 834 24.31 15.20 -20.24
CA TYR A 834 23.15 14.87 -19.40
C TYR A 834 23.23 15.50 -18.00
N ARG A 835 24.20 16.41 -17.78
CA ARG A 835 24.28 17.32 -16.63
C ARG A 835 24.44 16.63 -15.26
N ALA A 836 24.92 15.40 -15.23
CA ALA A 836 25.07 14.60 -14.03
C ALA A 836 26.41 13.86 -14.02
N TYR A 837 27.53 14.57 -14.16
CA TYR A 837 28.83 13.97 -14.46
C TYR A 837 29.31 12.97 -13.38
N LEU A 838 29.69 11.76 -13.81
CA LEU A 838 30.57 10.87 -13.05
C LEU A 838 31.69 10.45 -13.99
N ASN A 839 32.94 10.41 -13.52
CA ASN A 839 34.05 9.92 -14.34
C ASN A 839 34.01 8.40 -14.57
N TYR A 840 33.27 7.67 -13.74
CA TYR A 840 33.21 6.21 -13.70
C TYR A 840 31.82 5.76 -13.26
N HIS A 841 31.25 4.73 -13.89
CA HIS A 841 29.90 4.21 -13.60
C HIS A 841 29.97 2.74 -13.13
N PRO A 842 30.29 2.48 -11.85
CA PRO A 842 30.33 1.11 -11.32
C PRO A 842 28.93 0.53 -11.13
N TRP A 843 28.88 -0.74 -10.69
CA TRP A 843 27.69 -1.27 -10.02
C TRP A 843 27.22 -0.27 -8.96
N ASN A 844 25.94 0.09 -9.04
CA ASN A 844 25.27 1.05 -8.18
C ASN A 844 25.64 2.52 -8.45
N SER A 845 25.97 2.85 -9.70
CA SER A 845 26.28 4.22 -10.13
C SER A 845 25.17 5.24 -9.82
N ASN A 846 23.90 4.84 -9.73
CA ASN A 846 22.82 5.74 -9.33
C ASN A 846 22.93 6.20 -7.86
N GLN A 847 23.42 5.37 -6.93
CA GLN A 847 23.76 5.83 -5.57
C GLN A 847 24.86 6.89 -5.67
N GLN A 848 25.88 6.67 -6.49
CA GLN A 848 26.97 7.63 -6.66
C GLN A 848 26.51 8.96 -7.27
N LYS A 849 25.55 8.93 -8.21
CA LYS A 849 24.88 10.17 -8.70
C LYS A 849 24.19 10.91 -7.56
N ALA A 850 23.46 10.18 -6.72
CA ALA A 850 22.77 10.77 -5.58
C ALA A 850 23.77 11.38 -4.57
N GLN A 851 24.83 10.65 -4.23
CA GLN A 851 25.87 11.10 -3.31
C GLN A 851 26.64 12.33 -3.83
N ALA A 852 26.98 12.37 -5.12
CA ALA A 852 27.62 13.54 -5.73
C ALA A 852 26.74 14.79 -5.60
N ALA A 853 25.44 14.65 -5.84
CA ALA A 853 24.46 15.72 -5.68
C ALA A 853 24.30 16.16 -4.22
N LEU A 854 24.31 15.21 -3.28
CA LEU A 854 24.26 15.49 -1.84
C LEU A 854 25.48 16.29 -1.38
N GLN A 855 26.67 16.06 -1.93
CA GLN A 855 27.86 16.85 -1.61
C GLN A 855 27.77 18.30 -2.12
N LEU A 856 27.18 18.52 -3.31
CA LEU A 856 26.85 19.86 -3.80
C LEU A 856 25.86 20.58 -2.86
N GLN A 857 24.80 19.88 -2.44
CA GLN A 857 23.84 20.40 -1.48
C GLN A 857 24.46 20.67 -0.12
N LEU A 858 25.39 19.84 0.33
CA LEU A 858 26.07 19.99 1.60
C LEU A 858 26.91 21.28 1.64
N LEU A 859 27.63 21.61 0.56
CA LEU A 859 28.37 22.88 0.46
C LEU A 859 27.43 24.09 0.52
N LYS A 860 26.35 24.04 -0.27
CA LYS A 860 25.32 25.09 -0.31
C LYS A 860 24.67 25.29 1.05
N ARG A 861 24.25 24.21 1.72
CA ARG A 861 23.50 24.24 2.98
C ARG A 861 24.35 24.75 4.14
N ASN A 862 25.65 24.48 4.12
CA ASN A 862 26.60 25.08 5.07
C ASN A 862 27.02 26.51 4.68
N ASN A 863 26.50 27.03 3.56
CA ASN A 863 26.77 28.37 3.03
C ASN A 863 28.27 28.68 2.90
N LEU A 864 29.06 27.69 2.49
CA LEU A 864 30.52 27.78 2.47
C LEU A 864 31.08 28.45 1.20
N SER A 865 30.24 28.62 0.17
CA SER A 865 30.56 29.36 -1.05
C SER A 865 29.31 30.11 -1.58
N PRO A 866 28.88 31.20 -0.90
CA PRO A 866 27.59 31.85 -1.16
C PRO A 866 27.39 32.29 -2.61
N ALA A 867 28.44 32.78 -3.27
CA ALA A 867 28.42 33.22 -4.67
C ALA A 867 28.09 32.09 -5.66
N THR A 868 28.23 30.84 -5.26
CA THR A 868 27.98 29.66 -6.10
C THR A 868 26.70 28.91 -5.72
N ASN A 869 25.94 29.36 -4.72
CA ASN A 869 24.77 28.64 -4.18
C ASN A 869 23.71 28.31 -5.25
N GLU A 870 23.46 29.23 -6.19
CA GLU A 870 22.53 28.99 -7.30
C GLU A 870 23.08 27.89 -8.23
N ALA A 871 24.34 28.00 -8.65
CA ALA A 871 24.97 26.99 -9.51
C ALA A 871 25.06 25.61 -8.83
N LEU A 872 25.33 25.55 -7.52
CA LEU A 872 25.30 24.31 -6.73
C LEU A 872 23.92 23.67 -6.72
N GLN A 873 22.87 24.49 -6.60
CA GLN A 873 21.48 24.03 -6.67
C GLN A 873 21.14 23.47 -8.05
N GLN A 874 21.47 24.19 -9.13
CA GLN A 874 21.21 23.72 -10.49
C GLN A 874 22.03 22.48 -10.85
N ALA A 875 23.27 22.39 -10.37
CA ALA A 875 24.11 21.21 -10.55
C ALA A 875 23.50 19.97 -9.89
N ALA A 876 23.10 20.08 -8.63
CA ALA A 876 22.47 18.97 -7.90
C ALA A 876 21.11 18.57 -8.50
N LEU A 877 20.30 19.52 -8.98
CA LEU A 877 19.08 19.22 -9.73
C LEU A 877 19.37 18.45 -11.02
N GLY A 878 20.50 18.71 -11.71
CA GLY A 878 20.91 17.95 -12.89
C GLY A 878 21.06 16.44 -12.61
N TYR A 879 21.65 16.08 -11.47
CA TYR A 879 21.72 14.67 -11.04
C TYR A 879 20.34 14.09 -10.72
N LEU A 880 19.46 14.86 -10.07
CA LEU A 880 18.10 14.40 -9.80
C LEU A 880 17.30 14.17 -11.10
N HIS A 881 17.39 15.11 -12.05
CA HIS A 881 16.77 15.01 -13.37
C HIS A 881 17.29 13.79 -14.14
N TYR A 882 18.59 13.50 -14.04
CA TYR A 882 19.20 12.30 -14.63
C TYR A 882 18.54 11.02 -14.10
N LEU A 883 18.32 10.91 -12.78
CA LEU A 883 17.64 9.75 -12.18
C LEU A 883 16.18 9.62 -12.62
N HIS A 884 15.54 10.73 -13.04
CA HIS A 884 14.12 10.80 -13.43
C HIS A 884 13.85 10.70 -14.93
N GLY A 885 14.87 10.53 -15.78
CA GLY A 885 14.69 10.34 -17.22
C GLY A 885 15.53 11.25 -18.12
N LEU A 886 16.24 12.24 -17.57
CA LEU A 886 17.21 13.06 -18.30
C LEU A 886 18.56 12.32 -18.48
N ASN A 887 18.51 11.11 -19.01
CA ASN A 887 19.66 10.23 -19.22
C ASN A 887 19.59 9.55 -20.61
N PRO A 888 20.68 8.95 -21.10
CA PRO A 888 20.71 8.34 -22.45
C PRO A 888 19.64 7.29 -22.72
N ASN A 889 19.11 6.65 -21.67
CA ASN A 889 18.10 5.59 -21.77
C ASN A 889 16.66 6.15 -21.71
N ALA A 890 16.48 7.47 -21.58
CA ALA A 890 15.19 8.14 -21.40
C ALA A 890 14.34 7.57 -20.24
N LYS A 891 15.01 6.98 -19.24
CA LYS A 891 14.40 6.10 -18.24
C LYS A 891 14.37 6.75 -16.88
N CYS A 892 13.21 6.82 -16.24
CA CYS A 892 13.15 7.07 -14.80
C CYS A 892 13.60 5.78 -14.09
N TYR A 893 14.70 5.83 -13.33
CA TYR A 893 15.29 4.65 -12.69
C TYR A 893 14.56 4.20 -11.41
N LEU A 894 13.40 4.79 -11.12
CA LEU A 894 12.50 4.30 -10.07
C LEU A 894 11.54 3.26 -10.64
N SER A 895 11.27 2.18 -9.90
CA SER A 895 10.31 1.14 -10.28
C SER A 895 8.89 1.69 -10.43
N GLN A 896 8.19 1.29 -11.50
CA GLN A 896 6.74 1.41 -11.67
C GLN A 896 6.11 2.78 -11.33
N MET A 897 6.77 3.89 -11.70
CA MET A 897 6.32 5.25 -11.40
C MET A 897 5.35 5.84 -12.45
N ASN A 898 4.89 5.05 -13.42
CA ASN A 898 3.99 5.50 -14.49
C ASN A 898 2.69 6.15 -13.99
N ALA A 899 2.02 5.52 -13.01
CA ALA A 899 0.80 6.06 -12.40
C ALA A 899 1.07 7.23 -11.44
N LEU A 900 2.34 7.53 -11.15
CA LEU A 900 2.79 8.55 -10.20
C LEU A 900 3.55 9.70 -10.88
N GLY A 901 3.55 9.77 -12.21
CA GLY A 901 4.04 10.91 -12.98
C GLY A 901 5.18 10.59 -13.94
N ALA A 902 5.91 9.48 -13.76
CA ALA A 902 7.02 9.14 -14.66
C ALA A 902 6.64 8.04 -15.65
N SER A 903 6.24 8.46 -16.86
CA SER A 903 5.62 7.59 -17.88
C SER A 903 6.49 6.42 -18.38
N ASN A 904 7.82 6.59 -18.42
CA ASN A 904 8.78 5.54 -18.76
C ASN A 904 9.73 5.31 -17.57
N SER A 905 9.23 4.56 -16.60
CA SER A 905 9.92 4.15 -15.38
C SER A 905 10.51 2.74 -15.49
N GLN A 906 11.38 2.34 -14.56
CA GLN A 906 11.90 0.98 -14.44
C GLN A 906 10.75 -0.04 -14.35
N ASN A 907 10.74 -1.05 -15.23
CA ASN A 907 9.66 -2.02 -15.29
C ASN A 907 9.93 -3.25 -14.45
N GLU A 908 11.19 -3.67 -14.38
CA GLU A 908 11.64 -4.88 -13.70
C GLU A 908 12.80 -4.55 -12.74
N ILE A 909 12.89 -5.23 -11.60
CA ILE A 909 13.98 -5.03 -10.64
C ILE A 909 14.49 -6.37 -10.12
N TYR A 910 15.81 -6.52 -9.99
CA TYR A 910 16.39 -7.70 -9.37
C TYR A 910 16.05 -7.75 -7.89
N HIS A 911 15.09 -8.61 -7.54
CA HIS A 911 14.59 -8.71 -6.18
C HIS A 911 13.88 -10.04 -5.90
N GLY A 912 14.15 -10.64 -4.74
CA GLY A 912 13.60 -11.95 -4.34
C GLY A 912 12.08 -12.00 -4.20
N TRP A 913 11.44 -10.88 -3.86
CA TRP A 913 9.97 -10.78 -3.92
C TRP A 913 9.48 -10.55 -5.36
N PHE A 914 10.13 -9.67 -6.10
CA PHE A 914 9.69 -9.27 -7.44
C PHE A 914 10.39 -10.12 -8.49
N TRP A 915 10.48 -11.42 -8.24
CA TRP A 915 11.29 -12.37 -9.00
C TRP A 915 10.77 -12.56 -10.43
N ASP A 916 11.67 -12.89 -11.36
CA ASP A 916 11.38 -13.17 -12.77
C ASP A 916 10.23 -14.15 -12.95
N GLY A 917 9.27 -13.80 -13.82
CA GLY A 917 8.09 -14.62 -14.13
C GLY A 917 7.00 -14.64 -13.06
N THR A 918 7.14 -13.90 -11.95
CA THR A 918 6.06 -13.75 -10.96
C THR A 918 5.03 -12.70 -11.40
N VAL A 919 3.87 -12.65 -10.73
CA VAL A 919 2.89 -11.57 -10.95
C VAL A 919 3.40 -10.18 -10.58
N TYR A 920 4.57 -10.11 -9.93
CA TYR A 920 5.22 -8.88 -9.50
C TYR A 920 6.46 -8.52 -10.34
N ASP A 921 6.75 -9.28 -11.39
CA ASP A 921 8.00 -9.16 -12.14
C ASP A 921 8.08 -7.88 -12.97
N ASN A 922 7.15 -7.71 -13.91
CA ASN A 922 7.20 -6.63 -14.90
C ASN A 922 5.99 -5.68 -14.78
N ALA A 923 6.26 -4.38 -14.63
CA ALA A 923 5.26 -3.34 -14.44
C ALA A 923 4.19 -3.24 -15.56
N LEU A 924 4.54 -3.64 -16.79
CA LEU A 924 3.71 -3.51 -17.98
C LEU A 924 2.95 -4.80 -18.33
N THR A 925 3.58 -5.96 -18.16
CA THR A 925 3.03 -7.24 -18.61
C THR A 925 2.48 -8.09 -17.46
N SER A 926 2.96 -7.90 -16.24
CA SER A 926 2.48 -8.63 -15.07
C SER A 926 1.25 -7.96 -14.46
N ALA A 927 0.38 -8.75 -13.81
CA ALA A 927 -0.84 -8.25 -13.19
C ALA A 927 -0.56 -7.13 -12.15
N THR A 928 0.52 -7.27 -11.39
CA THR A 928 0.91 -6.31 -10.34
C THR A 928 2.22 -5.58 -10.69
N GLY A 929 3.27 -6.29 -11.12
CA GLY A 929 4.61 -5.71 -11.29
C GLY A 929 5.27 -5.31 -9.95
N PRO A 930 6.48 -4.72 -9.98
CA PRO A 930 7.23 -4.42 -8.76
C PRO A 930 6.60 -3.26 -7.99
N PHE A 931 6.82 -3.20 -6.68
CA PHE A 931 6.29 -2.09 -5.89
C PHE A 931 6.92 -0.77 -6.36
N PRO A 932 6.13 0.31 -6.53
CA PRO A 932 6.62 1.55 -7.12
C PRO A 932 7.56 2.32 -6.19
N GLY A 933 8.63 2.90 -6.75
CA GLY A 933 9.51 3.86 -6.07
C GLY A 933 10.88 3.33 -5.64
N PHE A 934 11.25 2.10 -5.95
CA PHE A 934 12.61 1.61 -5.72
C PHE A 934 13.58 2.20 -6.74
N LEU A 935 14.64 2.84 -6.27
CA LEU A 935 15.76 3.25 -7.10
C LEU A 935 16.69 2.05 -7.32
N ILE A 936 16.88 1.67 -8.58
CA ILE A 936 17.82 0.62 -8.98
C ILE A 936 19.27 1.11 -9.02
N GLY A 937 20.22 0.17 -9.03
CA GLY A 937 21.65 0.46 -9.09
C GLY A 937 22.10 1.25 -10.32
N GLY A 938 21.48 1.03 -11.48
CA GLY A 938 21.69 1.83 -12.68
C GLY A 938 22.82 1.31 -13.58
N PRO A 939 23.29 2.14 -14.54
CA PRO A 939 24.32 1.71 -15.49
C PRO A 939 25.60 1.23 -14.81
N ASN A 940 26.15 0.10 -15.26
CA ASN A 940 27.42 -0.45 -14.80
C ASN A 940 28.32 -0.70 -15.99
N GLN A 941 29.38 0.10 -16.13
CA GLN A 941 30.33 -0.02 -17.23
C GLN A 941 31.19 -1.29 -17.14
N ASP A 942 31.27 -1.92 -15.98
CA ASP A 942 32.03 -3.16 -15.72
C ASP A 942 31.13 -4.38 -15.60
N TYR A 943 29.92 -4.31 -16.18
CA TYR A 943 28.98 -5.41 -16.18
C TYR A 943 29.63 -6.71 -16.64
N SER A 944 29.62 -7.71 -15.76
CA SER A 944 30.41 -8.93 -15.92
C SER A 944 29.75 -9.98 -16.83
N GLY A 945 28.43 -9.91 -17.00
CA GLY A 945 27.64 -10.85 -17.78
C GLY A 945 27.90 -10.78 -19.30
N ALA A 946 27.15 -11.58 -20.06
CA ALA A 946 27.34 -11.72 -21.51
C ALA A 946 26.38 -10.86 -22.35
N LEU A 947 25.31 -10.33 -21.76
CA LEU A 947 24.27 -9.58 -22.49
C LEU A 947 24.82 -8.29 -23.11
N ILE A 948 24.49 -8.04 -24.38
CA ILE A 948 24.81 -6.82 -25.12
C ILE A 948 23.50 -6.21 -25.63
N PRO A 949 23.07 -5.04 -25.10
CA PRO A 949 23.58 -4.38 -23.89
C PRO A 949 23.24 -5.21 -22.63
N PRO A 950 23.87 -4.96 -21.46
CA PRO A 950 24.72 -3.82 -21.10
C PRO A 950 26.18 -3.85 -21.59
N LYS A 951 26.73 -5.03 -21.86
CA LYS A 951 28.16 -5.20 -22.15
C LYS A 951 28.57 -4.43 -23.40
N GLY A 952 29.78 -3.86 -23.37
CA GLY A 952 30.38 -3.18 -24.51
C GLY A 952 29.70 -1.87 -24.93
N GLN A 953 28.79 -1.34 -24.11
CA GLN A 953 28.17 -0.04 -24.35
C GLN A 953 28.95 1.11 -23.70
N PRO A 954 28.80 2.36 -24.19
CA PRO A 954 29.24 3.54 -23.47
C PRO A 954 28.72 3.54 -22.02
N ALA A 955 29.51 4.05 -21.07
CA ALA A 955 29.26 3.90 -19.63
C ALA A 955 27.83 4.24 -19.17
N GLN A 956 27.21 5.32 -19.67
CA GLN A 956 25.84 5.70 -19.31
C GLN A 956 24.74 4.86 -20.01
N LYS A 957 25.11 4.10 -21.04
CA LYS A 957 24.25 3.15 -21.77
C LYS A 957 24.56 1.69 -21.44
N ALA A 958 25.51 1.42 -20.55
CA ALA A 958 25.77 0.09 -20.02
C ALA A 958 24.65 -0.31 -19.04
N TYR A 959 23.45 -0.46 -19.59
CA TYR A 959 22.19 -0.60 -18.88
C TYR A 959 21.20 -1.42 -19.72
N LYS A 960 20.31 -2.12 -19.04
CA LYS A 960 19.12 -2.77 -19.60
C LYS A 960 18.07 -2.85 -18.48
N ASP A 961 16.79 -2.93 -18.83
CA ASP A 961 15.65 -3.12 -17.92
C ASP A 961 15.27 -4.61 -17.97
N TRP A 962 15.69 -5.40 -16.99
CA TRP A 962 15.44 -6.85 -16.91
C TRP A 962 15.72 -7.41 -15.51
N ASN A 963 15.30 -8.66 -15.26
CA ASN A 963 15.34 -9.29 -13.94
C ASN A 963 15.79 -10.76 -13.94
N THR A 964 16.69 -11.17 -14.84
CA THR A 964 17.21 -12.55 -14.85
C THR A 964 18.42 -12.73 -13.93
N ASP A 965 18.55 -13.93 -13.34
CA ASP A 965 19.71 -14.30 -12.51
C ASP A 965 20.92 -14.75 -13.37
N TYR A 966 21.96 -15.30 -12.75
CA TYR A 966 23.11 -15.90 -13.42
C TYR A 966 22.69 -16.84 -14.56
N PRO A 967 23.34 -16.75 -15.75
CA PRO A 967 24.58 -16.01 -16.04
C PRO A 967 24.38 -14.56 -16.52
N ASP A 968 23.15 -14.06 -16.54
CA ASP A 968 22.83 -12.72 -17.02
C ASP A 968 23.08 -11.63 -15.96
N ASN A 969 23.26 -11.99 -14.68
CA ASN A 969 23.70 -11.09 -13.61
C ASN A 969 22.93 -9.74 -13.57
N ALA A 970 21.60 -9.76 -13.68
CA ALA A 970 20.79 -8.53 -13.63
C ALA A 970 21.02 -7.72 -12.35
N TYR A 971 21.42 -8.40 -11.28
CA TYR A 971 21.74 -7.79 -9.99
C TYR A 971 22.78 -6.65 -10.09
N GLU A 972 23.68 -6.69 -11.08
CA GLU A 972 24.68 -5.62 -11.28
C GLU A 972 24.10 -4.31 -11.84
N ILE A 973 22.86 -4.34 -12.36
CA ILE A 973 22.19 -3.19 -12.98
C ILE A 973 20.88 -2.83 -12.28
N THR A 974 19.98 -3.80 -12.09
CA THR A 974 18.58 -3.56 -11.68
C THR A 974 18.31 -3.94 -10.23
N GLU A 975 19.32 -4.38 -9.47
CA GLU A 975 19.17 -4.59 -8.02
C GLU A 975 18.99 -3.27 -7.29
N ILE A 976 18.18 -3.33 -6.24
CA ILE A 976 17.89 -2.22 -5.33
C ILE A 976 18.79 -2.35 -4.10
N GLY A 977 19.00 -1.27 -3.36
CA GLY A 977 19.71 -1.33 -2.08
C GLY A 977 19.18 -0.29 -1.10
N ILE A 978 19.12 -0.61 0.19
CA ILE A 978 18.65 0.32 1.24
C ILE A 978 19.48 1.63 1.24
N TYR A 979 20.77 1.53 0.98
CA TYR A 979 21.70 2.66 0.90
C TYR A 979 21.49 3.51 -0.36
N THR A 980 21.22 2.87 -1.51
CA THR A 980 20.82 3.52 -2.76
C THR A 980 19.52 4.29 -2.57
N GLN A 981 18.53 3.63 -1.97
CA GLN A 981 17.21 4.17 -1.70
C GLN A 981 17.27 5.36 -0.75
N ALA A 982 17.99 5.25 0.37
CA ALA A 982 18.10 6.32 1.36
C ALA A 982 18.86 7.55 0.83
N ALA A 983 19.93 7.35 0.05
CA ALA A 983 20.64 8.46 -0.59
C ALA A 983 19.72 9.25 -1.53
N TYR A 984 18.89 8.55 -2.31
CA TYR A 984 17.88 9.18 -3.16
C TYR A 984 16.80 9.91 -2.36
N ILE A 985 16.25 9.29 -1.31
CA ILE A 985 15.25 9.92 -0.44
C ILE A 985 15.79 11.25 0.10
N ARG A 986 17.03 11.28 0.61
CA ARG A 986 17.67 12.51 1.09
C ARG A 986 17.84 13.54 -0.03
N LEU A 987 18.28 13.13 -1.21
CA LEU A 987 18.46 14.03 -2.35
C LEU A 987 17.13 14.67 -2.79
N ALA A 988 16.10 13.86 -3.02
CA ALA A 988 14.79 14.34 -3.41
C ALA A 988 14.20 15.24 -2.32
N ALA A 989 14.39 14.87 -1.05
CA ALA A 989 13.98 15.69 0.10
C ALA A 989 14.64 17.07 0.13
N ALA A 990 15.88 17.22 -0.35
CA ALA A 990 16.58 18.51 -0.39
C ALA A 990 15.89 19.54 -1.30
N PHE A 991 15.03 19.09 -2.22
CA PHE A 991 14.30 19.94 -3.17
C PHE A 991 12.79 19.97 -2.94
N MET A 992 12.30 19.37 -1.84
CA MET A 992 10.94 19.59 -1.38
C MET A 992 10.85 21.02 -0.81
N THR A 993 10.04 21.87 -1.42
CA THR A 993 10.04 23.32 -1.10
C THR A 993 9.03 23.72 -0.03
N LYS A 994 8.24 22.78 0.50
CA LYS A 994 7.37 22.99 1.67
C LYS A 994 6.96 21.65 2.30
N PRO A 995 6.49 21.68 3.56
CA PRO A 995 5.75 20.57 4.16
C PRO A 995 4.80 19.96 3.15
N LEU A 996 4.62 18.63 3.22
CA LEU A 996 3.24 18.12 3.14
C LEU A 996 2.36 19.15 3.82
N CYS A 997 1.33 19.69 3.19
CA CYS A 997 0.27 20.52 3.77
C CYS A 997 0.12 20.45 5.33
N THR A 998 1.01 21.06 6.12
CA THR A 998 0.97 20.97 7.60
C THR A 998 0.64 22.26 8.27
N ASP A 999 0.09 23.16 7.48
CA ASP A 999 -0.82 24.12 8.06
C ASP A 999 -1.87 24.64 7.09
N SER A 1000 -1.88 24.18 5.84
CA SER A 1000 -3.17 24.15 5.17
C SER A 1000 -3.84 22.88 5.67
N ALA A 1001 -4.80 23.05 6.56
CA ALA A 1001 -5.90 22.11 6.66
C ALA A 1001 -6.59 21.86 5.28
N VAL A 1002 -6.06 22.34 4.14
CA VAL A 1002 -6.63 22.50 2.80
C VAL A 1002 -5.72 21.86 1.72
N SER A 1003 -6.16 20.80 1.05
CA SER A 1003 -5.58 20.19 -0.17
C SER A 1003 -6.01 20.98 -1.41
N GLN A 1004 -5.06 21.53 -2.19
CA GLN A 1004 -5.39 22.41 -3.32
C GLN A 1004 -5.21 21.71 -4.66
N SER A 1005 -6.09 21.93 -5.65
CA SER A 1005 -5.87 21.43 -7.02
C SER A 1005 -4.80 22.25 -7.73
N VAL A 1006 -3.92 21.64 -8.49
CA VAL A 1006 -2.80 22.28 -9.21
C VAL A 1006 -2.89 22.15 -10.72
N GLN A 1007 -3.77 21.27 -11.18
CA GLN A 1007 -4.23 21.18 -12.57
C GLN A 1007 -5.60 20.50 -12.60
N SER A 1008 -6.24 20.48 -13.76
CA SER A 1008 -7.38 19.59 -14.03
C SER A 1008 -6.89 18.14 -14.05
N GLY A 1009 -7.65 17.22 -13.46
CA GLY A 1009 -7.24 15.82 -13.37
C GLY A 1009 -8.15 14.99 -12.47
N ASP A 1010 -7.83 13.71 -12.30
CA ASP A 1010 -8.59 12.81 -11.44
C ASP A 1010 -8.29 13.06 -9.95
N TRP A 1011 -9.29 12.96 -9.08
CA TRP A 1011 -9.18 13.13 -7.65
C TRP A 1011 -8.21 12.13 -7.02
N GLN A 1012 -8.09 10.93 -7.55
CA GLN A 1012 -7.15 9.93 -7.08
C GLN A 1012 -5.75 10.10 -7.69
N ALA A 1013 -5.58 10.97 -8.69
CA ALA A 1013 -4.27 11.23 -9.26
C ALA A 1013 -3.50 12.21 -8.36
N PRO A 1014 -2.34 11.81 -7.79
CA PRO A 1014 -1.49 12.70 -7.02
C PRO A 1014 -1.15 13.99 -7.78
N SER A 1015 -0.91 13.88 -9.09
CA SER A 1015 -0.60 15.01 -9.97
C SER A 1015 -1.70 16.08 -10.05
N THR A 1016 -2.94 15.76 -9.69
CA THR A 1016 -4.06 16.73 -9.63
C THR A 1016 -3.95 17.67 -8.43
N TRP A 1017 -3.25 17.24 -7.38
CA TRP A 1017 -3.21 17.90 -6.09
C TRP A 1017 -1.84 18.49 -5.77
N LEU A 1018 -1.87 19.66 -5.13
CA LEU A 1018 -0.71 20.27 -4.52
C LEU A 1018 -0.01 19.25 -3.64
N CYS A 1019 1.29 19.08 -3.83
CA CYS A 1019 2.11 18.12 -3.10
C CYS A 1019 1.76 16.64 -3.33
N GLY A 1020 1.07 16.29 -4.42
CA GLY A 1020 0.73 14.89 -4.67
C GLY A 1020 -0.32 14.31 -3.72
N THR A 1021 -0.85 15.13 -2.80
CA THR A 1021 -1.62 14.64 -1.66
C THR A 1021 -3.07 14.53 -2.05
N VAL A 1022 -3.46 13.34 -2.52
CA VAL A 1022 -4.86 12.99 -2.75
C VAL A 1022 -5.66 13.31 -1.47
N PRO A 1023 -6.70 14.15 -1.54
CA PRO A 1023 -7.44 14.55 -0.35
C PRO A 1023 -8.06 13.36 0.36
N THR A 1024 -7.95 13.38 1.69
CA THR A 1024 -8.49 12.33 2.58
C THR A 1024 -9.65 12.87 3.40
N VAL A 1025 -10.25 12.01 4.23
CA VAL A 1025 -11.35 12.33 5.14
C VAL A 1025 -11.07 13.54 6.05
N SER A 1026 -9.81 13.81 6.41
CA SER A 1026 -9.42 14.95 7.25
C SER A 1026 -9.09 16.24 6.49
N SER A 1027 -9.00 16.18 5.15
CA SER A 1027 -8.63 17.31 4.30
C SER A 1027 -9.77 18.33 4.18
N ARG A 1028 -9.52 19.62 4.33
CA ARG A 1028 -10.29 20.66 3.60
C ARG A 1028 -9.76 20.65 2.17
N VAL A 1029 -10.52 21.04 1.16
CA VAL A 1029 -10.09 20.97 -0.24
C VAL A 1029 -10.34 22.31 -0.92
N GLN A 1030 -9.43 22.77 -1.76
CA GLN A 1030 -9.61 23.96 -2.58
C GLN A 1030 -9.34 23.64 -4.05
N VAL A 1031 -10.37 23.74 -4.89
CA VAL A 1031 -10.20 23.65 -6.34
C VAL A 1031 -9.95 25.06 -6.88
N LYS A 1032 -8.77 25.27 -7.48
CA LYS A 1032 -8.32 26.56 -8.02
C LYS A 1032 -9.13 26.94 -9.26
N ALA A 1033 -9.18 28.24 -9.54
CA ALA A 1033 -9.89 28.81 -10.68
C ALA A 1033 -9.44 28.16 -12.00
N GLY A 1034 -10.40 27.72 -12.82
CA GLY A 1034 -10.13 27.10 -14.13
C GLY A 1034 -9.75 25.62 -14.09
N HIS A 1035 -9.61 25.00 -12.90
CA HIS A 1035 -9.33 23.57 -12.80
C HIS A 1035 -10.61 22.75 -12.72
N ILE A 1036 -10.62 21.58 -13.37
CA ILE A 1036 -11.69 20.59 -13.28
C ILE A 1036 -11.12 19.32 -12.63
N VAL A 1037 -11.51 19.07 -11.39
CA VAL A 1037 -11.11 17.85 -10.67
C VAL A 1037 -12.20 16.79 -10.81
N THR A 1038 -11.84 15.64 -11.36
CA THR A 1038 -12.75 14.53 -11.62
C THR A 1038 -12.78 13.57 -10.43
N ILE A 1039 -13.91 13.38 -9.76
CA ILE A 1039 -14.05 12.47 -8.61
C ILE A 1039 -14.59 11.13 -9.13
N PRO A 1040 -13.76 10.06 -9.22
CA PRO A 1040 -14.18 8.81 -9.84
C PRO A 1040 -14.96 7.86 -8.91
N ALA A 1041 -14.82 8.03 -7.59
CA ALA A 1041 -15.39 7.18 -6.55
C ALA A 1041 -15.77 8.01 -5.32
N PRO A 1042 -16.48 7.48 -4.31
CA PRO A 1042 -16.77 8.24 -3.11
C PRO A 1042 -15.48 8.65 -2.41
N VAL A 1043 -15.36 9.94 -2.11
CA VAL A 1043 -14.24 10.56 -1.41
C VAL A 1043 -14.80 11.37 -0.27
N GLN A 1044 -14.21 11.21 0.90
CA GLN A 1044 -14.63 11.94 2.09
C GLN A 1044 -13.61 13.04 2.36
N VAL A 1045 -14.07 14.22 2.77
CA VAL A 1045 -13.23 15.37 3.14
C VAL A 1045 -13.90 16.19 4.23
N LYS A 1046 -13.12 16.93 5.01
CA LYS A 1046 -13.59 17.83 6.05
C LYS A 1046 -14.30 19.08 5.53
N GLN A 1047 -13.85 19.60 4.38
CA GLN A 1047 -14.44 20.80 3.75
C GLN A 1047 -14.07 20.85 2.27
N ILE A 1048 -14.84 21.57 1.45
CA ILE A 1048 -14.43 21.94 0.09
C ILE A 1048 -14.69 23.42 -0.21
N GLN A 1049 -13.81 24.03 -1.00
CA GLN A 1049 -13.87 25.39 -1.52
C GLN A 1049 -13.57 25.34 -3.03
N LEU A 1050 -14.35 26.05 -3.82
CA LEU A 1050 -14.09 26.24 -5.25
C LEU A 1050 -13.77 27.72 -5.47
N ASP A 1051 -12.59 28.05 -5.98
CA ASP A 1051 -12.29 29.41 -6.45
C ASP A 1051 -13.15 29.73 -7.69
N ALA A 1052 -13.30 31.02 -8.03
CA ALA A 1052 -14.12 31.43 -9.17
C ALA A 1052 -13.73 30.69 -10.47
N GLY A 1053 -14.61 29.82 -10.99
CA GLY A 1053 -14.37 28.99 -12.17
C GLY A 1053 -13.68 27.64 -11.93
N GLY A 1054 -13.37 27.26 -10.68
CA GLY A 1054 -12.97 25.89 -10.31
C GLY A 1054 -14.17 24.95 -10.27
N GLN A 1055 -14.00 23.71 -10.75
CA GLN A 1055 -15.10 22.75 -10.93
C GLN A 1055 -14.75 21.37 -10.38
N LEU A 1056 -15.77 20.70 -9.84
CA LEU A 1056 -15.73 19.26 -9.56
C LEU A 1056 -16.57 18.54 -10.60
N ARG A 1057 -15.99 17.50 -11.20
CA ARG A 1057 -16.64 16.63 -12.17
C ARG A 1057 -16.81 15.26 -11.53
N PHE A 1058 -18.03 14.87 -11.19
CA PHE A 1058 -18.26 13.58 -10.54
C PHE A 1058 -18.44 12.50 -11.61
N SER A 1059 -17.54 11.52 -11.67
CA SER A 1059 -17.76 10.29 -12.44
C SER A 1059 -18.81 9.42 -11.73
N ALA A 1060 -19.31 8.38 -12.38
CA ALA A 1060 -20.30 7.53 -11.74
C ALA A 1060 -19.72 6.73 -10.55
N GLY A 1061 -20.31 6.93 -9.36
CA GLY A 1061 -19.76 6.47 -8.09
C GLY A 1061 -18.98 7.55 -7.36
N GLY A 1062 -18.53 8.58 -8.07
CA GLY A 1062 -17.98 9.81 -7.53
C GLY A 1062 -18.95 10.51 -6.61
N ARG A 1063 -18.61 10.62 -5.32
CA ARG A 1063 -19.37 11.40 -4.34
C ARG A 1063 -18.38 12.13 -3.47
N LEU A 1064 -18.59 13.42 -3.27
CA LEU A 1064 -17.86 14.15 -2.24
C LEU A 1064 -18.70 14.15 -0.97
N ILE A 1065 -18.19 13.53 0.08
CA ILE A 1065 -18.85 13.44 1.37
C ILE A 1065 -18.13 14.39 2.32
N LEU A 1066 -18.84 15.43 2.77
CA LEU A 1066 -18.32 16.30 3.82
C LEU A 1066 -18.54 15.61 5.17
N VAL A 1067 -17.46 15.31 5.86
CA VAL A 1067 -17.48 14.75 7.22
C VAL A 1067 -17.29 15.89 8.26
N PRO A 1068 -18.03 15.86 9.39
CA PRO A 1068 -17.98 16.91 10.42
C PRO A 1068 -16.59 17.18 11.00
#